data_AF-A0A924M0D0-F1
#
_entry.id   AF-A0A924M0D0-F1
#
_cell.length_a   1.000
_cell.length_b   1.000
_cell.length_c   1.000
_cell.angle_alpha   90.00
_cell.angle_beta   90.00
_cell.angle_gamma   90.00
#
_symmetry.space_group_name_H-M   'P 1'
#
loop_
_entity.id
_entity.type
_entity.pdbx_description
1 polymer ?
#
loop_
_entity_poly.entity_id
_entity_poly.type
_entity_poly.pdbx_seq_one_letter_code
_entity_poly.pdbx_strand_id
1 'polypeptide(L)'
;MFIATGARTNPPSAHAAAAPGQGFTLNAGDMRYILKQIKISEAHATTEAGPGQPLVGPGEFQIATPMLPYGLRTVDGSENNLQPGQDTFGAADQKFPRLTNPQFRTAEDSNVPGIGPVGAPGATTYASKNVNVVDSQPRLISNLIVDQTATNPAAVAAAGNPHRTFLGTTTVPCSAPNTPVGCTPPFQTLFIPNVTTDVGLSPPYNLLFTIFGQFFDHGVDSTSKSGGAVFVPLKADDPLIPGRDHILGNADDLPANKRFMVLTRTRNQPGPDGILGNADDEQNGTNTDSPWVDQSQTYTSHPAHQVFLREYVNNAANRPVSDGKMLRGPGGGMATWATTKTQAATLLGLQLVDTDVFNVPLLATDQYGRFLRGPLRGLPQYVTANGLVEGNKAAPVTAPANVKRTNHAFLDDIAHNAVPTAGLTPDAGTAISAATDVQPAGTYDDDLLNTHFIAGDGRVNENIALSAVHQVFHSEHNRLVDYMEGLIVSQNIDVAEWHLTDGSWNGERIFQAARFVTEMEYQHLVFEEFARKVQPLIDPFNAATQSQTDVNPAVKAEFAHAVYRFGHSMLDDTVPRTNADGSDNSKPLLDVFTNPPAFFDGGTAGPLTPEQAVGSLAMGLTDQVGNELDEFVADTLRNNLLGLPLDLPALNMARARDAGIPPLNNVRKQLYATTHDAALKPYTDWVDYGLSLKHPDSIVNFMAAYGAHPTIVAQTTIAGKRTAAQRIYDNNLLDPLTPADSADFINSIGAWTNLPDGTSRTGLDSVDLWVGGLAESQNLFGGLLGSTFNYVFEQQLTNLQNGDRLYYLSRTPGTNLRAQLEGNSFAELIQRNSDAHSLKADVFATADCEFELANLQGAVPGLIADDPTSACDESLKLIRMADGTIRYRQTNSTEPAGLNAQSTYSGTSGNDKVMGGVDNDTFWGNAGNDRIEGNDGA
;
A
#
# COMPACT_ATOMS: atom_id res chain seq x y z
N MET A 1 -47.19 27.36 -34.80
CA MET A 1 -46.70 27.33 -36.19
C MET A 1 -45.81 28.55 -36.39
N PHE A 2 -44.50 28.39 -36.20
CA PHE A 2 -43.46 29.32 -36.65
C PHE A 2 -42.37 28.43 -37.23
N ILE A 3 -42.18 28.51 -38.55
CA ILE A 3 -41.16 27.78 -39.29
C ILE A 3 -40.07 28.82 -39.58
N ALA A 4 -38.90 28.65 -38.94
CA ALA A 4 -37.70 29.38 -39.29
C ALA A 4 -36.80 28.45 -40.10
N THR A 5 -36.65 28.75 -41.38
CA THR A 5 -35.70 28.12 -42.30
C THR A 5 -34.33 28.76 -42.10
N GLY A 6 -33.44 28.09 -41.36
CA GLY A 6 -32.03 28.44 -41.24
C GLY A 6 -31.16 27.33 -41.85
N ALA A 7 -30.27 27.71 -42.77
CA ALA A 7 -29.36 26.80 -43.47
C ALA A 7 -28.48 26.02 -42.48
N ARG A 8 -28.42 24.70 -42.64
CA ARG A 8 -27.47 23.83 -41.92
C ARG A 8 -26.06 24.11 -42.46
N THR A 9 -25.28 24.88 -41.73
CA THR A 9 -23.82 24.72 -41.76
C THR A 9 -23.51 23.44 -41.00
N ASN A 10 -22.74 22.53 -41.60
CA ASN A 10 -22.22 21.36 -40.88
C ASN A 10 -21.50 21.87 -39.62
N PRO A 11 -21.77 21.32 -38.42
CA PRO A 11 -20.94 21.61 -37.27
C PRO A 11 -19.50 21.23 -37.60
N PRO A 12 -18.48 21.93 -37.05
CA PRO A 12 -17.13 21.41 -37.08
C PRO A 12 -17.19 19.98 -36.55
N SER A 13 -16.53 19.06 -37.24
CA SER A 13 -16.38 17.67 -36.79
C SER A 13 -15.82 17.68 -35.38
N ALA A 14 -16.68 17.52 -34.39
CA ALA A 14 -16.28 17.14 -33.05
C ALA A 14 -15.49 15.84 -33.25
N HIS A 15 -14.20 15.90 -32.96
CA HIS A 15 -13.42 14.67 -32.85
C HIS A 15 -14.12 13.89 -31.75
N ALA A 16 -14.74 12.76 -32.10
CA ALA A 16 -15.25 11.84 -31.11
C ALA A 16 -14.08 11.54 -30.17
N ALA A 17 -14.32 11.59 -28.86
CA ALA A 17 -13.35 11.07 -27.90
C ALA A 17 -12.97 9.66 -28.36
N ALA A 18 -11.67 9.35 -28.35
CA ALA A 18 -11.22 8.00 -28.64
C ALA A 18 -11.93 7.03 -27.69
N ALA A 19 -12.32 5.86 -28.19
CA ALA A 19 -12.84 4.81 -27.34
C ALA A 19 -11.79 4.42 -26.27
N PRO A 20 -12.21 3.97 -25.07
CA PRO A 20 -11.30 3.33 -24.11
C PRO A 20 -10.44 2.26 -24.82
N GLY A 21 -9.15 2.18 -24.51
CA GLY A 21 -8.20 1.26 -25.17
C GLY A 21 -7.40 1.83 -26.36
N GLN A 22 -7.43 3.15 -26.60
CA GLN A 22 -6.54 3.84 -27.56
C GLN A 22 -5.67 4.93 -26.88
N GLY A 23 -5.48 4.85 -25.57
CA GLY A 23 -4.66 5.76 -24.78
C GLY A 23 -5.42 6.93 -24.13
N PHE A 24 -4.82 7.46 -23.06
CA PHE A 24 -5.25 8.68 -22.36
C PHE A 24 -4.87 9.94 -23.15
N THR A 25 -5.87 10.73 -23.59
CA THR A 25 -5.68 11.88 -24.49
C THR A 25 -6.20 13.21 -23.94
N LEU A 26 -5.37 14.25 -23.99
CA LEU A 26 -5.75 15.62 -23.63
C LEU A 26 -6.04 16.45 -24.87
N ASN A 27 -6.81 17.53 -24.69
CA ASN A 27 -7.03 18.51 -25.73
C ASN A 27 -6.73 19.96 -25.28
N ALA A 28 -6.85 20.91 -26.21
CA ALA A 28 -6.60 22.33 -25.94
C ALA A 28 -7.49 22.93 -24.84
N GLY A 29 -8.70 22.39 -24.62
CA GLY A 29 -9.58 22.79 -23.53
C GLY A 29 -9.03 22.34 -22.17
N ASP A 30 -8.59 21.09 -22.08
CA ASP A 30 -7.98 20.53 -20.86
C ASP A 30 -6.71 21.31 -20.50
N MET A 31 -5.82 21.57 -21.47
CA MET A 31 -4.57 22.31 -21.20
C MET A 31 -4.81 23.74 -20.73
N ARG A 32 -5.80 24.45 -21.27
CA ARG A 32 -6.18 25.79 -20.80
C ARG A 32 -6.80 25.75 -19.40
N TYR A 33 -7.58 24.72 -19.11
CA TYR A 33 -8.14 24.51 -17.78
C TYR A 33 -7.03 24.29 -16.76
N ILE A 34 -6.09 23.40 -17.04
CA ILE A 34 -4.91 23.10 -16.21
C ILE A 34 -4.07 24.38 -16.00
N LEU A 35 -3.76 25.12 -17.06
CA LEU A 35 -3.01 26.37 -16.98
C LEU A 35 -3.68 27.40 -16.06
N LYS A 36 -5.01 27.49 -16.07
CA LYS A 36 -5.74 28.36 -15.15
C LYS A 36 -5.54 27.94 -13.69
N GLN A 37 -5.58 26.64 -13.39
CA GLN A 37 -5.32 26.14 -12.03
C GLN A 37 -3.89 26.45 -11.58
N ILE A 38 -2.92 26.29 -12.49
CA ILE A 38 -1.52 26.64 -12.23
C ILE A 38 -1.38 28.14 -11.93
N LYS A 39 -1.99 29.03 -12.72
CA LYS A 39 -1.89 30.48 -12.50
C LYS A 39 -2.48 30.94 -11.16
N ILE A 40 -3.53 30.29 -10.67
CA ILE A 40 -4.08 30.54 -9.32
C ILE A 40 -3.01 30.24 -8.27
N SER A 41 -2.38 29.07 -8.37
CA SER A 41 -1.32 28.65 -7.44
C SER A 41 -0.04 29.46 -7.57
N GLU A 42 0.38 29.84 -8.78
CA GLU A 42 1.54 30.71 -9.00
C GLU A 42 1.38 32.07 -8.34
N ALA A 43 0.17 32.65 -8.38
CA ALA A 43 -0.09 33.93 -7.75
C ALA A 43 -0.15 33.83 -6.20
N HIS A 44 -0.56 32.66 -5.69
CA HIS A 44 -0.57 32.34 -4.26
C HIS A 44 0.83 31.98 -3.70
N ALA A 45 1.68 31.37 -4.54
CA ALA A 45 2.97 30.85 -4.13
C ALA A 45 3.87 31.91 -3.49
N THR A 46 4.61 31.50 -2.47
CA THR A 46 5.69 32.31 -1.91
C THR A 46 6.78 32.52 -2.96
N THR A 47 7.30 33.74 -3.04
CA THR A 47 8.39 34.10 -3.96
C THR A 47 9.58 34.62 -3.19
N GLU A 48 10.69 34.83 -3.90
CA GLU A 48 11.88 35.48 -3.38
C GLU A 48 11.60 36.91 -2.87
N ALA A 49 10.49 37.54 -3.28
CA ALA A 49 10.04 38.85 -2.81
C ALA A 49 9.14 38.80 -1.57
N GLY A 50 8.71 37.61 -1.14
CA GLY A 50 7.81 37.40 -0.02
C GLY A 50 6.57 36.57 -0.37
N PRO A 51 5.59 36.48 0.55
CA PRO A 51 4.35 35.74 0.34
C PRO A 51 3.59 36.23 -0.90
N GLY A 52 2.92 35.31 -1.58
CA GLY A 52 2.01 35.63 -2.68
C GLY A 52 0.70 36.26 -2.20
N GLN A 53 -0.27 36.36 -3.11
CA GLN A 53 -1.62 36.84 -2.76
C GLN A 53 -2.39 35.77 -1.98
N PRO A 54 -3.39 36.13 -1.16
CA PRO A 54 -4.25 35.13 -0.51
C PRO A 54 -4.93 34.21 -1.53
N LEU A 55 -5.05 32.92 -1.21
CA LEU A 55 -5.67 31.94 -2.11
C LEU A 55 -7.17 32.20 -2.32
N VAL A 56 -7.89 32.65 -1.29
CA VAL A 56 -9.32 32.99 -1.35
C VAL A 56 -9.51 34.51 -1.50
N GLY A 57 -10.35 34.93 -2.45
CA GLY A 57 -10.65 36.34 -2.68
C GLY A 57 -11.33 36.61 -4.03
N PRO A 58 -11.66 37.89 -4.30
CA PRO A 58 -12.37 38.29 -5.52
C PRO A 58 -11.47 38.52 -6.74
N GLY A 59 -10.14 38.39 -6.61
CA GLY A 59 -9.17 38.63 -7.66
C GLY A 59 -9.19 37.59 -8.79
N GLU A 60 -8.59 37.92 -9.93
CA GLU A 60 -8.58 37.08 -11.15
C GLU A 60 -7.97 35.68 -10.93
N PHE A 61 -6.94 35.59 -10.10
CA PHE A 61 -6.23 34.35 -9.76
C PHE A 61 -6.46 33.94 -8.29
N GLN A 62 -7.64 34.26 -7.75
CA GLN A 62 -8.07 33.84 -6.43
C GLN A 62 -9.33 32.96 -6.53
N ILE A 63 -9.56 32.16 -5.50
CA ILE A 63 -10.73 31.30 -5.38
C ILE A 63 -11.87 32.11 -4.76
N ALA A 64 -12.95 32.29 -5.51
CA ALA A 64 -14.06 33.15 -5.10
C ALA A 64 -14.86 32.62 -3.90
N THR A 65 -14.90 31.29 -3.70
CA THR A 65 -15.57 30.64 -2.57
C THR A 65 -14.82 29.37 -2.15
N PRO A 66 -14.72 29.05 -0.85
CA PRO A 66 -14.07 27.85 -0.32
C PRO A 66 -14.52 26.52 -0.95
N MET A 67 -15.71 26.45 -1.54
CA MET A 67 -16.26 25.24 -2.15
C MET A 67 -15.72 24.95 -3.56
N LEU A 68 -15.00 25.90 -4.19
CA LEU A 68 -14.54 25.71 -5.56
C LEU A 68 -13.26 24.84 -5.61
N PRO A 69 -13.22 23.82 -6.49
CA PRO A 69 -12.09 22.90 -6.64
C PRO A 69 -10.98 23.50 -7.51
N TYR A 70 -10.63 24.78 -7.28
CA TYR A 70 -9.65 25.51 -8.08
C TYR A 70 -8.28 25.62 -7.40
N GLY A 71 -7.24 25.83 -8.22
CA GLY A 71 -5.84 25.81 -7.80
C GLY A 71 -5.23 24.41 -7.82
N LEU A 72 -3.95 24.34 -7.46
CA LEU A 72 -3.19 23.12 -7.23
C LEU A 72 -3.17 22.76 -5.74
N ARG A 73 -2.93 21.48 -5.45
CA ARG A 73 -2.66 21.02 -4.10
C ARG A 73 -1.27 21.47 -3.65
N THR A 74 -1.14 21.96 -2.43
CA THR A 74 0.16 22.18 -1.78
C THR A 74 0.85 20.84 -1.58
N VAL A 75 2.18 20.81 -1.46
CA VAL A 75 2.91 19.54 -1.31
C VAL A 75 2.61 18.87 0.03
N ASP A 76 2.37 19.63 1.09
CA ASP A 76 2.04 19.10 2.42
C ASP A 76 0.54 18.82 2.62
N GLY A 77 -0.29 19.04 1.60
CA GLY A 77 -1.74 18.85 1.67
C GLY A 77 -2.51 19.92 2.46
N SER A 78 -1.84 20.95 2.99
CA SER A 78 -2.50 22.11 3.63
C SER A 78 -3.36 22.90 2.64
N GLU A 79 -4.29 23.70 3.16
CA GLU A 79 -5.18 24.57 2.36
C GLU A 79 -6.03 23.81 1.32
N ASN A 80 -6.22 22.50 1.51
CA ASN A 80 -7.27 21.77 0.80
C ASN A 80 -8.64 22.20 1.34
N ASN A 81 -8.84 22.21 2.66
CA ASN A 81 -10.00 22.86 3.24
C ASN A 81 -9.72 24.36 3.43
N LEU A 82 -10.61 25.21 2.88
CA LEU A 82 -10.45 26.66 2.84
C LEU A 82 -11.33 27.40 3.86
N GLN A 83 -12.00 26.67 4.76
CA GLN A 83 -12.75 27.29 5.85
C GLN A 83 -11.80 27.83 6.92
N PRO A 84 -12.13 28.97 7.57
CA PRO A 84 -11.29 29.54 8.62
C PRO A 84 -10.98 28.55 9.75
N GLY A 85 -9.70 28.31 10.02
CA GLY A 85 -9.23 27.42 11.08
C GLY A 85 -9.26 25.92 10.75
N GLN A 86 -9.50 25.56 9.49
CA GLN A 86 -9.50 24.19 9.00
C GLN A 86 -8.44 23.96 7.90
N ASP A 87 -7.55 24.92 7.69
CA ASP A 87 -6.49 24.90 6.67
C ASP A 87 -5.50 23.74 6.84
N THR A 88 -5.40 23.14 8.02
CA THR A 88 -4.57 21.96 8.30
C THR A 88 -5.33 20.63 8.27
N PHE A 89 -6.63 20.63 7.94
CA PHE A 89 -7.36 19.37 7.76
C PHE A 89 -6.69 18.58 6.63
N GLY A 90 -6.25 17.37 6.95
CA GLY A 90 -5.54 16.52 5.99
C GLY A 90 -4.16 17.04 5.57
N ALA A 91 -3.53 17.93 6.34
CA ALA A 91 -2.13 18.28 6.13
C ALA A 91 -1.19 17.21 6.71
N ALA A 92 0.01 17.11 6.16
CA ALA A 92 1.12 16.36 6.71
C ALA A 92 1.56 16.92 8.08
N ASP A 93 2.29 16.11 8.82
CA ASP A 93 2.84 16.38 10.15
C ASP A 93 1.78 16.75 11.21
N GLN A 94 0.52 16.33 11.01
CA GLN A 94 -0.57 16.49 11.97
C GLN A 94 -0.75 15.23 12.82
N LYS A 95 -1.27 15.40 14.05
CA LYS A 95 -1.59 14.26 14.93
C LYS A 95 -2.70 13.41 14.31
N PHE A 96 -2.65 12.09 14.50
CA PHE A 96 -3.76 11.23 14.10
C PHE A 96 -5.04 11.57 14.92
N PRO A 97 -6.14 12.00 14.29
CA PRO A 97 -7.46 11.98 14.93
C PRO A 97 -7.85 10.54 15.33
N ARG A 98 -8.82 10.40 16.25
CA ARG A 98 -9.22 9.09 16.79
C ARG A 98 -10.72 8.88 16.70
N LEU A 99 -11.12 7.64 16.41
CA LEU A 99 -12.51 7.17 16.51
C LEU A 99 -12.87 6.83 17.95
N THR A 100 -11.89 6.39 18.74
CA THR A 100 -12.09 5.90 20.11
C THR A 100 -11.10 6.52 21.09
N ASN A 101 -11.44 6.50 22.38
CA ASN A 101 -10.55 6.94 23.43
C ASN A 101 -9.36 5.98 23.57
N PRO A 102 -8.12 6.48 23.67
CA PRO A 102 -6.93 5.63 23.75
C PRO A 102 -6.93 4.77 25.02
N GLN A 103 -6.46 3.53 24.91
CA GLN A 103 -6.29 2.61 26.03
C GLN A 103 -4.86 2.04 26.06
N PHE A 104 -4.12 2.38 27.12
CA PHE A 104 -2.76 1.89 27.33
C PHE A 104 -2.74 0.81 28.41
N ARG A 105 -2.16 -0.35 28.11
CA ARG A 105 -2.13 -1.52 28.99
C ARG A 105 -0.83 -1.59 29.79
N THR A 106 -0.90 -2.22 30.96
CA THR A 106 0.29 -2.69 31.68
C THR A 106 0.92 -3.85 30.92
N ALA A 107 2.24 -3.96 31.00
CA ALA A 107 3.02 -5.00 30.34
C ALA A 107 3.90 -5.76 31.37
N GLU A 108 4.82 -6.59 30.90
CA GLU A 108 5.68 -7.41 31.75
C GLU A 108 6.76 -6.59 32.46
N ASP A 109 7.47 -7.24 33.40
CA ASP A 109 8.60 -6.64 34.11
C ASP A 109 9.68 -6.14 33.14
N SER A 110 10.36 -5.05 33.50
CA SER A 110 11.45 -4.44 32.73
C SER A 110 12.60 -5.37 32.34
N ASN A 111 12.68 -6.57 32.91
CA ASN A 111 13.70 -7.55 32.62
C ASN A 111 13.46 -8.31 31.30
N VAL A 112 14.37 -8.12 30.35
CA VAL A 112 14.46 -8.92 29.12
C VAL A 112 15.33 -10.15 29.38
N PRO A 113 14.82 -11.38 29.23
CA PRO A 113 15.60 -12.60 29.37
C PRO A 113 16.90 -12.58 28.54
N GLY A 114 18.02 -12.94 29.15
CA GLY A 114 19.33 -12.96 28.48
C GLY A 114 20.04 -11.60 28.35
N ILE A 115 19.35 -10.48 28.61
CA ILE A 115 19.94 -9.12 28.63
C ILE A 115 19.95 -8.55 30.05
N GLY A 116 18.81 -8.59 30.75
CA GLY A 116 18.61 -7.90 32.03
C GLY A 116 17.57 -6.77 31.92
N PRO A 117 17.50 -5.89 32.94
CA PRO A 117 16.53 -4.78 32.96
C PRO A 117 16.84 -3.72 31.89
N VAL A 118 15.84 -3.38 31.08
CA VAL A 118 15.90 -2.30 30.07
C VAL A 118 15.22 -1.01 30.54
N GLY A 119 14.89 -0.93 31.83
CA GLY A 119 14.20 0.19 32.47
C GLY A 119 14.26 0.08 34.00
N ALA A 120 13.45 0.90 34.68
CA ALA A 120 13.33 0.83 36.14
C ALA A 120 12.72 -0.52 36.58
N PRO A 121 13.14 -1.09 37.72
CA PRO A 121 12.59 -2.38 38.20
C PRO A 121 11.07 -2.36 38.37
N GLY A 122 10.41 -3.44 38.00
CA GLY A 122 8.95 -3.59 38.06
C GLY A 122 8.30 -3.70 36.68
N ALA A 123 6.96 -3.84 36.70
CA ALA A 123 6.13 -3.91 35.50
C ALA A 123 6.25 -2.65 34.65
N THR A 124 6.47 -2.85 33.35
CA THR A 124 6.42 -1.77 32.36
C THR A 124 4.98 -1.49 31.96
N THR A 125 4.74 -0.37 31.26
CA THR A 125 3.41 0.00 30.78
C THR A 125 3.51 0.84 29.52
N TYR A 126 2.58 0.63 28.60
CA TYR A 126 2.46 1.44 27.39
C TYR A 126 2.08 2.90 27.70
N ALA A 127 1.51 3.18 28.88
CA ALA A 127 1.17 4.53 29.33
C ALA A 127 2.41 5.39 29.70
N SER A 128 3.57 4.76 29.87
CA SER A 128 4.80 5.49 30.16
C SER A 128 5.37 6.08 28.88
N LYS A 129 5.76 7.35 28.91
CA LYS A 129 6.25 8.11 27.76
C LYS A 129 7.77 8.00 27.63
N ASN A 130 8.29 7.86 26.41
CA ASN A 130 9.73 7.86 26.10
C ASN A 130 10.57 6.84 26.90
N VAL A 131 9.97 5.70 27.26
CA VAL A 131 10.65 4.59 27.96
C VAL A 131 10.46 3.27 27.23
N ASN A 132 11.29 2.30 27.58
CA ASN A 132 11.17 0.94 27.09
C ASN A 132 9.98 0.20 27.74
N VAL A 133 9.33 -0.65 26.94
CA VAL A 133 8.26 -1.57 27.36
C VAL A 133 8.71 -2.99 27.08
N VAL A 134 8.38 -3.94 27.95
CA VAL A 134 8.65 -5.37 27.73
C VAL A 134 7.31 -6.09 27.66
N ASP A 135 7.00 -6.67 26.51
CA ASP A 135 5.74 -7.37 26.27
C ASP A 135 5.94 -8.53 25.29
N SER A 136 5.98 -9.75 25.81
CA SER A 136 6.09 -10.98 25.01
C SER A 136 4.75 -11.48 24.45
N GLN A 137 3.61 -10.92 24.88
CA GLN A 137 2.30 -11.41 24.47
C GLN A 137 2.06 -11.30 22.96
N PRO A 138 2.45 -10.24 22.24
CA PRO A 138 2.27 -10.16 20.79
C PRO A 138 2.81 -11.38 20.05
N ARG A 139 4.01 -11.88 20.41
CA ARG A 139 4.58 -13.09 19.80
C ARG A 139 3.83 -14.36 20.21
N LEU A 140 3.41 -14.46 21.47
CA LEU A 140 2.59 -15.60 21.92
C LEU A 140 1.25 -15.66 21.17
N ILE A 141 0.57 -14.53 21.01
CA ILE A 141 -0.68 -14.41 20.25
C ILE A 141 -0.44 -14.80 18.80
N SER A 142 0.63 -14.27 18.21
CA SER A 142 1.06 -14.63 16.87
C SER A 142 1.21 -16.16 16.76
N ASN A 143 1.97 -16.82 17.62
CA ASN A 143 2.19 -18.29 17.57
C ASN A 143 0.91 -19.12 17.79
N LEU A 144 -0.07 -18.59 18.52
CA LEU A 144 -1.31 -19.30 18.80
C LEU A 144 -2.33 -19.15 17.67
N ILE A 145 -2.48 -17.94 17.12
CA ILE A 145 -3.57 -17.55 16.23
C ILE A 145 -3.10 -17.41 14.77
N VAL A 146 -2.02 -16.69 14.53
CA VAL A 146 -1.64 -16.15 13.22
C VAL A 146 -0.79 -17.10 12.38
N ASP A 147 -0.22 -18.14 13.01
CA ASP A 147 0.58 -19.17 12.37
C ASP A 147 -0.20 -19.86 11.22
N GLN A 148 0.25 -19.68 9.98
CA GLN A 148 -0.33 -20.28 8.77
C GLN A 148 0.30 -21.64 8.42
N THR A 149 0.93 -22.32 9.37
CA THR A 149 1.57 -23.62 9.12
C THR A 149 0.79 -24.78 9.75
N ALA A 150 1.26 -26.00 9.52
CA ALA A 150 0.66 -27.21 10.08
C ALA A 150 0.66 -27.27 11.64
N THR A 151 1.37 -26.37 12.32
CA THR A 151 1.35 -26.28 13.80
C THR A 151 0.11 -25.58 14.36
N ASN A 152 -0.72 -25.00 13.49
CA ASN A 152 -1.98 -24.38 13.83
C ASN A 152 -3.17 -25.20 13.28
N PRO A 153 -3.95 -25.88 14.13
CA PRO A 153 -5.11 -26.66 13.68
C PRO A 153 -6.17 -25.85 12.91
N ALA A 154 -6.33 -24.57 13.24
CA ALA A 154 -7.29 -23.71 12.54
C ALA A 154 -6.82 -23.38 11.12
N ALA A 155 -5.52 -23.12 10.92
CA ALA A 155 -4.94 -22.93 9.59
C ALA A 155 -5.03 -24.21 8.73
N VAL A 156 -4.84 -25.39 9.35
CA VAL A 156 -5.04 -26.69 8.67
C VAL A 156 -6.50 -26.86 8.23
N ALA A 157 -7.46 -26.50 9.08
CA ALA A 157 -8.87 -26.56 8.73
C ALA A 157 -9.22 -25.60 7.58
N ALA A 158 -8.72 -24.35 7.63
CA ALA A 158 -8.92 -23.33 6.60
C ALA A 158 -8.27 -23.71 5.27
N ALA A 159 -7.04 -24.23 5.27
CA ALA A 159 -6.36 -24.69 4.05
C ALA A 159 -7.02 -25.94 3.42
N GLY A 160 -7.58 -26.80 4.28
CA GLY A 160 -8.31 -28.00 3.86
C GLY A 160 -9.71 -27.70 3.31
N ASN A 161 -10.37 -26.64 3.78
CA ASN A 161 -11.65 -26.15 3.26
C ASN A 161 -11.64 -24.62 3.28
N PRO A 162 -11.10 -23.97 2.24
CA PRO A 162 -11.03 -22.52 2.22
C PRO A 162 -12.41 -21.88 2.41
N HIS A 163 -12.44 -20.71 3.03
CA HIS A 163 -13.69 -20.05 3.38
C HIS A 163 -14.58 -19.88 2.13
N ARG A 164 -15.87 -20.19 2.23
CA ARG A 164 -16.86 -20.08 1.13
C ARG A 164 -16.59 -20.93 -0.12
N THR A 165 -15.72 -21.94 -0.07
CA THR A 165 -15.65 -22.96 -1.15
C THR A 165 -16.15 -24.33 -0.68
N PHE A 166 -16.83 -25.03 -1.59
CA PHE A 166 -17.19 -26.45 -1.45
C PHE A 166 -16.43 -27.34 -2.46
N LEU A 167 -15.70 -26.72 -3.40
CA LEU A 167 -15.06 -27.36 -4.55
C LEU A 167 -13.75 -26.59 -4.83
N GLY A 168 -12.61 -27.22 -4.59
CA GLY A 168 -11.30 -26.61 -4.80
C GLY A 168 -10.16 -27.56 -4.46
N THR A 169 -8.96 -27.26 -4.95
CA THR A 169 -7.73 -27.98 -4.54
C THR A 169 -7.44 -27.65 -3.08
N THR A 170 -7.46 -28.69 -2.24
CA THR A 170 -7.22 -28.55 -0.81
C THR A 170 -5.72 -28.67 -0.55
N THR A 171 -5.17 -27.77 0.26
CA THR A 171 -3.78 -27.87 0.72
C THR A 171 -3.77 -28.74 1.96
N VAL A 172 -3.01 -29.84 1.94
CA VAL A 172 -2.95 -30.79 3.04
C VAL A 172 -1.53 -30.86 3.60
N PRO A 173 -1.33 -30.78 4.93
CA PRO A 173 -0.03 -30.97 5.54
C PRO A 173 0.59 -32.35 5.24
N CYS A 174 1.91 -32.41 5.10
CA CYS A 174 2.63 -33.66 5.00
C CYS A 174 2.61 -34.40 6.35
N SER A 175 1.88 -35.53 6.42
CA SER A 175 1.86 -36.41 7.58
C SER A 175 2.35 -37.82 7.23
N ALA A 176 3.07 -38.45 8.17
CA ALA A 176 3.53 -39.84 8.04
C ALA A 176 2.60 -40.79 8.84
N PRO A 177 2.35 -42.04 8.39
CA PRO A 177 2.80 -42.66 7.16
C PRO A 177 1.65 -42.73 6.14
N ASN A 178 1.46 -41.71 5.27
CA ASN A 178 0.66 -41.73 4.02
C ASN A 178 0.60 -40.30 3.44
N THR A 179 1.78 -39.73 3.17
CA THR A 179 1.94 -38.34 2.75
C THR A 179 1.31 -38.11 1.36
N PRO A 180 0.27 -37.26 1.22
CA PRO A 180 -0.33 -36.96 -0.08
C PRO A 180 0.69 -36.34 -1.04
N VAL A 181 0.57 -36.62 -2.34
CA VAL A 181 1.36 -35.92 -3.37
C VAL A 181 0.98 -34.45 -3.36
N GLY A 182 1.96 -33.55 -3.29
CA GLY A 182 1.71 -32.10 -3.23
C GLY A 182 1.33 -31.57 -1.84
N CYS A 183 1.55 -32.34 -0.77
CA CYS A 183 1.36 -31.84 0.59
C CYS A 183 2.37 -30.74 0.95
N THR A 184 2.01 -29.90 1.92
CA THR A 184 2.89 -28.87 2.47
C THR A 184 3.75 -29.44 3.61
N PRO A 185 5.09 -29.38 3.52
CA PRO A 185 5.98 -29.79 4.60
C PRO A 185 5.70 -29.08 5.94
N PRO A 186 6.09 -29.67 7.08
CA PRO A 186 6.05 -28.97 8.36
C PRO A 186 6.79 -27.63 8.31
N PHE A 187 6.27 -26.63 9.02
CA PHE A 187 6.82 -25.27 9.12
C PHE A 187 6.85 -24.47 7.81
N GLN A 188 6.14 -24.92 6.78
CA GLN A 188 5.87 -24.12 5.58
C GLN A 188 4.43 -23.61 5.59
N THR A 189 4.23 -22.48 4.94
CA THR A 189 2.93 -21.86 4.74
C THR A 189 1.96 -22.80 4.03
N LEU A 190 0.81 -23.00 4.64
CA LEU A 190 -0.34 -23.62 4.01
C LEU A 190 -1.03 -22.54 3.17
N PHE A 191 -0.96 -22.63 1.85
CA PHE A 191 -1.66 -21.69 0.99
C PHE A 191 -3.17 -21.79 1.23
N ILE A 192 -3.77 -20.65 1.61
CA ILE A 192 -5.21 -20.48 1.81
C ILE A 192 -5.64 -19.44 0.78
N PRO A 193 -6.17 -19.87 -0.39
CA PRO A 193 -6.51 -18.93 -1.46
C PRO A 193 -7.64 -17.99 -1.04
N ASN A 194 -7.58 -16.74 -1.49
CA ASN A 194 -8.74 -15.87 -1.40
C ASN A 194 -9.95 -16.45 -2.14
N VAL A 195 -11.12 -16.36 -1.52
CA VAL A 195 -12.40 -16.63 -2.18
C VAL A 195 -13.31 -15.40 -1.99
N THR A 196 -13.83 -14.90 -3.10
CA THR A 196 -14.72 -13.74 -3.12
C THR A 196 -16.03 -13.98 -2.33
N THR A 197 -16.60 -12.90 -1.80
CA THR A 197 -17.74 -12.96 -0.88
C THR A 197 -19.05 -13.47 -1.51
N ASP A 198 -19.11 -13.56 -2.84
CA ASP A 198 -20.20 -14.13 -3.62
C ASP A 198 -20.02 -15.64 -3.87
N VAL A 199 -19.29 -16.31 -2.98
CA VAL A 199 -19.07 -17.76 -2.98
C VAL A 199 -18.15 -18.22 -4.13
N GLY A 200 -17.21 -17.35 -4.53
CA GLY A 200 -16.23 -17.65 -5.57
C GLY A 200 -16.78 -17.52 -7.01
N LEU A 201 -17.87 -16.78 -7.20
CA LEU A 201 -18.38 -16.49 -8.55
C LEU A 201 -17.52 -15.42 -9.23
N SER A 202 -17.18 -14.37 -8.47
CA SER A 202 -16.23 -13.35 -8.90
C SER A 202 -14.78 -13.87 -8.76
N PRO A 203 -13.86 -13.44 -9.64
CA PRO A 203 -12.47 -13.87 -9.57
C PRO A 203 -11.84 -13.39 -8.26
N PRO A 204 -10.96 -14.19 -7.63
CA PRO A 204 -10.24 -13.77 -6.43
C PRO A 204 -9.31 -12.61 -6.75
N TYR A 205 -8.89 -11.89 -5.70
CA TYR A 205 -7.84 -10.90 -5.90
C TYR A 205 -6.47 -11.57 -6.12
N ASN A 206 -5.60 -10.85 -6.81
CA ASN A 206 -4.22 -11.25 -7.06
C ASN A 206 -3.21 -10.50 -6.18
N LEU A 207 -1.92 -10.81 -6.29
CA LEU A 207 -0.90 -10.15 -5.48
C LEU A 207 -0.71 -8.66 -5.84
N LEU A 208 -0.99 -8.24 -7.08
CA LEU A 208 -0.93 -6.83 -7.44
C LEU A 208 -1.95 -5.99 -6.63
N PHE A 209 -3.11 -6.54 -6.30
CA PHE A 209 -4.09 -5.89 -5.41
C PHE A 209 -3.49 -5.59 -4.03
N THR A 210 -2.79 -6.56 -3.45
CA THR A 210 -2.10 -6.41 -2.16
C THR A 210 -1.03 -5.32 -2.24
N ILE A 211 -0.20 -5.35 -3.29
CA ILE A 211 0.90 -4.39 -3.48
C ILE A 211 0.39 -2.98 -3.78
N PHE A 212 -0.68 -2.82 -4.55
CA PHE A 212 -1.32 -1.52 -4.76
C PHE A 212 -1.96 -1.00 -3.46
N GLY A 213 -2.54 -1.88 -2.65
CA GLY A 213 -3.02 -1.53 -1.30
C GLY A 213 -1.90 -1.01 -0.41
N GLN A 214 -0.73 -1.64 -0.44
CA GLN A 214 0.47 -1.15 0.25
C GLN A 214 0.90 0.22 -0.29
N PHE A 215 0.95 0.39 -1.62
CA PHE A 215 1.24 1.69 -2.22
C PHE A 215 0.27 2.77 -1.74
N PHE A 216 -1.04 2.47 -1.67
CA PHE A 216 -2.02 3.40 -1.13
C PHE A 216 -1.78 3.74 0.35
N ASP A 217 -1.54 2.74 1.22
CA ASP A 217 -1.20 2.95 2.65
C ASP A 217 -0.07 3.98 2.78
N HIS A 218 0.97 3.79 1.97
CA HIS A 218 2.19 4.61 2.00
C HIS A 218 2.02 6.06 1.58
N GLY A 219 0.87 6.47 1.05
CA GLY A 219 0.58 7.89 0.79
C GLY A 219 -0.55 8.46 1.62
N VAL A 220 -1.18 7.65 2.47
CA VAL A 220 -2.18 8.14 3.41
C VAL A 220 -1.66 8.16 4.84
N ASP A 221 -0.75 7.26 5.22
CA ASP A 221 -0.09 7.35 6.52
C ASP A 221 1.34 6.82 6.67
N SER A 222 2.07 7.53 7.52
CA SER A 222 3.37 7.14 8.07
C SER A 222 3.56 7.79 9.44
N THR A 223 4.15 7.06 10.39
CA THR A 223 4.26 7.56 11.77
C THR A 223 5.70 7.84 12.18
N SER A 224 5.89 9.01 12.79
CA SER A 224 7.19 9.39 13.35
C SER A 224 7.56 8.52 14.57
N LYS A 225 8.84 8.13 14.65
CA LYS A 225 9.39 7.22 15.67
C LYS A 225 10.14 8.01 16.77
N SER A 226 10.22 7.45 17.98
CA SER A 226 10.84 8.03 19.18
C SER A 226 12.10 7.27 19.62
N GLY A 227 12.69 7.65 20.76
CA GLY A 227 13.83 6.92 21.35
C GLY A 227 13.46 5.71 22.22
N GLY A 228 12.19 5.51 22.60
CA GLY A 228 11.78 4.35 23.38
C GLY A 228 11.49 3.12 22.50
N ALA A 229 11.59 1.91 23.06
CA ALA A 229 11.32 0.68 22.33
C ALA A 229 10.39 -0.30 23.07
N VAL A 230 9.63 -1.10 22.32
CA VAL A 230 8.94 -2.29 22.82
C VAL A 230 9.84 -3.49 22.56
N PHE A 231 10.29 -4.15 23.61
CA PHE A 231 10.96 -5.44 23.55
C PHE A 231 9.89 -6.53 23.61
N VAL A 232 9.96 -7.49 22.69
CA VAL A 232 9.06 -8.65 22.62
C VAL A 232 9.88 -9.92 22.86
N PRO A 233 10.08 -10.37 24.11
CA PRO A 233 10.84 -11.57 24.41
C PRO A 233 10.20 -12.84 23.83
N LEU A 234 11.04 -13.77 23.35
CA LEU A 234 10.60 -15.09 22.95
C LEU A 234 10.39 -15.98 24.20
N LYS A 235 9.29 -16.74 24.22
CA LYS A 235 9.07 -17.76 25.27
C LYS A 235 9.93 -18.99 25.00
N ALA A 236 10.13 -19.81 26.04
CA ALA A 236 11.08 -20.92 25.99
C ALA A 236 10.79 -21.97 24.90
N ASP A 237 9.52 -22.10 24.50
CA ASP A 237 9.04 -23.00 23.46
C ASP A 237 8.73 -22.27 22.13
N ASP A 238 9.24 -21.06 21.92
CA ASP A 238 9.08 -20.34 20.65
C ASP A 238 9.83 -21.06 19.51
N PRO A 239 9.20 -21.28 18.34
CA PRO A 239 9.79 -22.02 17.23
C PRO A 239 10.98 -21.33 16.55
N LEU A 240 11.24 -20.03 16.82
CA LEU A 240 12.46 -19.35 16.34
C LEU A 240 13.71 -19.67 17.17
N ILE A 241 13.55 -20.17 18.40
CA ILE A 241 14.69 -20.52 19.25
C ILE A 241 15.54 -21.65 18.67
N PRO A 242 14.98 -22.78 18.18
CA PRO A 242 15.77 -23.87 17.61
C PRO A 242 16.34 -23.59 16.21
N GLY A 243 16.33 -22.34 15.75
CA GLY A 243 16.88 -22.02 14.43
C GLY A 243 16.05 -22.57 13.27
N ARG A 244 16.70 -22.73 12.12
CA ARG A 244 16.05 -23.05 10.84
C ARG A 244 15.73 -24.53 10.70
N ASP A 245 16.51 -25.41 11.36
CA ASP A 245 16.24 -26.85 11.32
C ASP A 245 15.18 -27.29 12.34
N HIS A 246 14.77 -26.39 13.23
CA HIS A 246 13.83 -26.62 14.32
C HIS A 246 14.28 -27.73 15.30
N ILE A 247 15.59 -27.96 15.42
CA ILE A 247 16.20 -28.91 16.35
C ILE A 247 16.97 -28.12 17.42
N LEU A 248 16.63 -28.33 18.70
CA LEU A 248 17.39 -27.71 19.79
C LEU A 248 18.75 -28.38 20.01
N GLY A 249 19.74 -27.58 20.40
CA GLY A 249 21.05 -28.03 20.89
C GLY A 249 22.16 -28.06 19.84
N ASN A 250 21.96 -27.37 18.72
CA ASN A 250 22.92 -27.26 17.61
C ASN A 250 23.47 -25.81 17.49
N ALA A 251 24.08 -25.50 16.35
CA ALA A 251 24.76 -24.22 16.13
C ALA A 251 23.83 -23.10 15.64
N ASP A 252 22.64 -23.43 15.11
CA ASP A 252 21.64 -22.44 14.67
C ASP A 252 20.62 -22.07 15.75
N ASP A 253 20.66 -22.72 16.92
CA ASP A 253 19.98 -22.26 18.14
C ASP A 253 20.22 -20.76 18.40
N LEU A 254 19.13 -20.01 18.55
CA LEU A 254 19.19 -18.59 18.86
C LEU A 254 19.80 -18.37 20.25
N PRO A 255 20.92 -17.64 20.39
CA PRO A 255 21.55 -17.36 21.67
C PRO A 255 20.61 -16.60 22.62
N ALA A 256 20.70 -16.86 23.93
CA ALA A 256 19.79 -16.28 24.92
C ALA A 256 19.69 -14.74 24.85
N ASN A 257 20.80 -14.05 24.58
CA ASN A 257 20.87 -12.59 24.43
C ASN A 257 20.35 -12.06 23.09
N LYS A 258 19.75 -12.90 22.25
CA LYS A 258 19.09 -12.56 20.99
C LYS A 258 17.61 -13.02 20.94
N ARG A 259 17.09 -13.60 22.03
CA ARG A 259 15.72 -14.16 22.10
C ARG A 259 14.65 -13.10 22.36
N PHE A 260 14.61 -12.06 21.53
CA PHE A 260 13.59 -11.01 21.55
C PHE A 260 13.54 -10.27 20.22
N MET A 261 12.41 -9.63 19.94
CA MET A 261 12.25 -8.66 18.87
C MET A 261 12.14 -7.24 19.44
N VAL A 262 12.35 -6.22 18.62
CA VAL A 262 12.31 -4.82 19.05
C VAL A 262 11.47 -3.99 18.08
N LEU A 263 10.54 -3.19 18.61
CA LEU A 263 9.79 -2.17 17.88
C LEU A 263 10.11 -0.79 18.46
N THR A 264 10.58 0.14 17.64
CA THR A 264 10.73 1.54 18.07
C THR A 264 9.36 2.20 18.26
N ARG A 265 9.13 2.83 19.40
CA ARG A 265 7.83 3.43 19.78
C ARG A 265 7.55 4.72 19.02
N THR A 266 6.27 5.05 18.86
CA THR A 266 5.81 6.28 18.19
C THR A 266 6.26 7.54 18.95
N ARG A 267 6.56 8.61 18.22
CA ARG A 267 6.97 9.89 18.79
C ARG A 267 5.82 10.60 19.48
N ASN A 268 5.98 10.79 20.79
CA ASN A 268 5.11 11.66 21.57
C ASN A 268 5.17 13.09 21.05
N GLN A 269 4.09 13.83 21.25
CA GLN A 269 3.96 15.23 20.83
C GLN A 269 4.00 16.14 22.06
N PRO A 270 4.48 17.38 21.93
CA PRO A 270 4.43 18.32 23.04
C PRO A 270 2.98 18.52 23.52
N GLY A 271 2.84 18.65 24.83
CA GLY A 271 1.56 18.99 25.47
C GLY A 271 1.19 20.48 25.29
N PRO A 272 0.23 20.98 26.08
CA PRO A 272 -0.20 22.38 26.04
C PRO A 272 0.91 23.41 26.25
N ASP A 273 2.03 23.05 26.87
CA ASP A 273 3.17 23.95 27.08
C ASP A 273 4.10 24.08 25.85
N GLY A 274 3.91 23.24 24.83
CA GLY A 274 4.71 23.23 23.60
C GLY A 274 6.11 22.62 23.77
N ILE A 275 6.42 22.03 24.93
CA ILE A 275 7.71 21.42 25.24
C ILE A 275 7.57 19.90 25.18
N LEU A 276 8.54 19.24 24.54
CA LEU A 276 8.60 17.78 24.45
C LEU A 276 9.50 17.20 25.55
N GLY A 277 9.13 16.04 26.09
CA GLY A 277 9.91 15.27 27.06
C GLY A 277 9.51 15.50 28.51
N ASN A 278 8.33 16.06 28.75
CA ASN A 278 7.79 16.35 30.08
C ASN A 278 6.55 15.49 30.39
N ALA A 279 5.85 15.82 31.48
CA ALA A 279 4.72 15.03 31.96
C ALA A 279 3.44 15.24 31.14
N ASP A 280 3.28 16.36 30.44
CA ASP A 280 2.08 16.69 29.65
C ASP A 280 2.17 16.30 28.16
N ASP A 281 3.31 15.77 27.70
CA ASP A 281 3.48 15.14 26.38
C ASP A 281 2.26 14.30 25.96
N GLU A 282 1.75 14.45 24.74
CA GLU A 282 0.65 13.64 24.23
C GLU A 282 1.19 12.36 23.56
N GLN A 283 0.68 11.19 23.97
CA GLN A 283 0.97 9.91 23.32
C GLN A 283 0.10 9.73 22.07
N ASN A 284 0.30 10.61 21.09
CA ASN A 284 -0.41 10.56 19.82
C ASN A 284 0.55 10.95 18.69
N GLY A 285 0.97 9.97 17.89
CA GLY A 285 1.90 10.21 16.79
C GLY A 285 1.39 11.23 15.78
N THR A 286 2.33 11.83 15.05
CA THR A 286 2.00 12.56 13.83
C THR A 286 1.98 11.61 12.64
N ASN A 287 1.10 11.90 11.70
CA ASN A 287 1.17 11.40 10.34
C ASN A 287 2.14 12.28 9.56
N THR A 288 3.25 11.74 9.06
CA THR A 288 4.17 12.51 8.21
C THR A 288 3.65 12.66 6.79
N ASP A 289 2.71 11.82 6.38
CA ASP A 289 2.17 11.86 5.03
C ASP A 289 1.00 12.84 4.96
N SER A 290 0.79 13.42 3.79
CA SER A 290 -0.42 14.18 3.45
C SER A 290 -1.52 13.17 3.16
N PRO A 291 -2.50 12.95 4.06
CA PRO A 291 -3.43 11.80 4.00
C PRO A 291 -4.38 11.77 2.80
N TRP A 292 -4.28 12.73 1.88
CA TRP A 292 -5.11 12.78 0.70
C TRP A 292 -4.75 11.65 -0.25
N VAL A 293 -5.71 11.27 -1.09
CA VAL A 293 -5.41 10.44 -2.26
C VAL A 293 -4.80 11.36 -3.32
N ASP A 294 -3.54 11.77 -3.11
CA ASP A 294 -2.87 12.83 -3.87
C ASP A 294 -1.53 12.44 -4.50
N GLN A 295 -1.22 11.13 -4.46
CA GLN A 295 -0.04 10.57 -5.10
C GLN A 295 1.27 11.07 -4.44
N SER A 296 1.22 11.41 -3.13
CA SER A 296 2.36 11.78 -2.30
C SER A 296 3.49 10.73 -2.28
N GLN A 297 3.19 9.45 -2.55
CA GLN A 297 4.20 8.39 -2.68
C GLN A 297 5.21 8.67 -3.80
N THR A 298 4.78 9.36 -4.85
CA THR A 298 5.64 9.79 -5.96
C THR A 298 6.10 11.23 -5.76
N TYR A 299 5.23 12.12 -5.28
CA TYR A 299 5.50 13.57 -5.25
C TYR A 299 5.97 14.14 -3.91
N THR A 300 5.99 13.33 -2.84
CA THR A 300 6.25 13.63 -1.43
C THR A 300 5.22 14.49 -0.72
N SER A 301 5.27 14.48 0.61
CA SER A 301 4.44 15.28 1.53
C SER A 301 5.18 16.49 2.12
N HIS A 302 6.39 16.81 1.65
CA HIS A 302 7.10 18.02 2.07
C HIS A 302 7.78 18.76 0.89
N PRO A 303 7.55 20.07 0.68
CA PRO A 303 8.03 20.77 -0.52
C PRO A 303 9.56 20.79 -0.66
N ALA A 304 10.31 20.83 0.45
CA ALA A 304 11.77 20.69 0.41
C ALA A 304 12.26 19.34 -0.15
N HIS A 305 11.54 18.25 0.10
CA HIS A 305 11.90 16.94 -0.44
C HIS A 305 11.59 16.88 -1.95
N GLN A 306 10.48 17.48 -2.40
CA GLN A 306 10.11 17.54 -3.81
C GLN A 306 11.18 18.21 -4.69
N VAL A 307 11.95 19.15 -4.15
CA VAL A 307 13.09 19.77 -4.87
C VAL A 307 14.11 18.72 -5.31
N PHE A 308 14.32 17.64 -4.57
CA PHE A 308 15.28 16.59 -4.94
C PHE A 308 14.71 15.57 -5.91
N LEU A 309 13.38 15.45 -5.98
CA LEU A 309 12.68 14.49 -6.84
C LEU A 309 12.47 14.99 -8.27
N ARG A 310 12.61 16.29 -8.51
CA ARG A 310 12.43 16.93 -9.82
C ARG A 310 13.73 16.93 -10.61
N GLU A 311 13.64 16.78 -11.93
CA GLU A 311 14.80 16.90 -12.81
C GLU A 311 15.09 18.38 -13.13
N TYR A 312 16.38 18.74 -13.11
CA TYR A 312 16.82 20.09 -13.42
C TYR A 312 17.79 20.12 -14.59
N VAL A 313 17.67 21.17 -15.39
CA VAL A 313 18.65 21.52 -16.42
C VAL A 313 19.16 22.93 -16.20
N ASN A 314 20.32 23.24 -16.75
CA ASN A 314 20.85 24.60 -16.74
C ASN A 314 20.23 25.43 -17.87
N ASN A 315 19.66 26.58 -17.54
CA ASN A 315 19.33 27.58 -18.55
C ASN A 315 20.60 28.26 -19.10
N ALA A 316 20.42 29.17 -20.06
CA ALA A 316 21.51 29.91 -20.70
C ALA A 316 22.39 30.72 -19.72
N ALA A 317 21.88 31.02 -18.52
CA ALA A 317 22.62 31.70 -17.45
C ALA A 317 23.28 30.73 -16.45
N ASN A 318 23.37 29.43 -16.77
CA ASN A 318 23.90 28.38 -15.91
C ASN A 318 23.16 28.23 -14.55
N ARG A 319 21.88 28.62 -14.53
CA ARG A 319 21.01 28.49 -13.35
C ARG A 319 20.10 27.27 -13.53
N PRO A 320 19.90 26.45 -12.48
CA PRO A 320 18.98 25.32 -12.55
C PRO A 320 17.55 25.83 -12.74
N VAL A 321 16.85 25.19 -13.67
CA VAL A 321 15.41 25.31 -13.92
C VAL A 321 14.87 23.88 -14.04
N SER A 322 13.67 23.63 -13.52
CA SER A 322 12.98 22.36 -13.78
C SER A 322 12.83 22.19 -15.28
N ASP A 323 13.04 20.98 -15.80
CA ASP A 323 12.64 20.65 -17.18
C ASP A 323 11.17 20.18 -17.24
N GLY A 324 10.59 19.83 -16.10
CA GLY A 324 9.21 19.40 -15.98
C GLY A 324 9.08 17.95 -15.54
N LYS A 325 10.17 17.17 -15.57
CA LYS A 325 10.18 15.74 -15.29
C LYS A 325 10.49 15.43 -13.81
N MET A 326 10.12 14.23 -13.41
CA MET A 326 10.70 13.56 -12.25
C MET A 326 12.13 13.11 -12.58
N LEU A 327 13.04 13.22 -11.62
CA LEU A 327 14.44 12.84 -11.76
C LEU A 327 14.57 11.41 -12.29
N ARG A 328 15.28 11.26 -13.40
CA ARG A 328 15.53 9.97 -14.04
C ARG A 328 16.82 9.33 -13.54
N GLY A 329 16.74 8.07 -13.16
CA GLY A 329 17.88 7.22 -12.85
C GLY A 329 18.42 6.47 -14.08
N PRO A 330 19.24 5.44 -13.84
CA PRO A 330 19.74 4.56 -14.90
C PRO A 330 18.61 4.00 -15.77
N GLY A 331 18.84 3.93 -17.09
CA GLY A 331 17.85 3.41 -18.04
C GLY A 331 16.62 4.31 -18.27
N GLY A 332 16.51 5.46 -17.60
CA GLY A 332 15.35 6.36 -17.71
C GLY A 332 14.28 6.16 -16.64
N GLY A 333 14.44 5.16 -15.77
CA GLY A 333 13.51 4.85 -14.67
C GLY A 333 13.68 5.77 -13.45
N MET A 334 13.21 5.31 -12.28
CA MET A 334 13.30 6.05 -11.03
C MET A 334 14.74 6.41 -10.66
N ALA A 335 14.92 7.60 -10.08
CA ALA A 335 16.20 8.03 -9.53
C ALA A 335 16.66 7.10 -8.40
N THR A 336 17.96 6.86 -8.30
CA THR A 336 18.57 6.21 -7.14
C THR A 336 19.23 7.23 -6.22
N TRP A 337 19.65 6.81 -5.02
CA TRP A 337 20.41 7.66 -4.10
C TRP A 337 21.66 8.26 -4.77
N ALA A 338 22.37 7.48 -5.60
CA ALA A 338 23.49 8.00 -6.39
C ALA A 338 23.09 9.11 -7.37
N THR A 339 21.98 8.94 -8.10
CA THR A 339 21.46 9.95 -9.03
C THR A 339 21.07 11.22 -8.28
N THR A 340 20.36 11.07 -7.15
CA THR A 340 19.92 12.19 -6.30
C THR A 340 21.10 12.99 -5.76
N LYS A 341 22.13 12.32 -5.21
CA LYS A 341 23.39 12.98 -4.78
C LYS A 341 24.08 13.70 -5.93
N THR A 342 24.14 13.08 -7.10
CA THR A 342 24.81 13.63 -8.28
C THR A 342 24.12 14.90 -8.78
N GLN A 343 22.79 14.89 -8.93
CA GLN A 343 22.03 16.08 -9.30
C GLN A 343 22.17 17.17 -8.24
N ALA A 344 22.03 16.81 -6.95
CA ALA A 344 22.14 17.76 -5.85
C ALA A 344 23.48 18.52 -5.93
N ALA A 345 24.60 17.82 -6.13
CA ALA A 345 25.91 18.44 -6.21
C ALA A 345 26.10 19.28 -7.47
N THR A 346 25.75 18.73 -8.64
CA THR A 346 26.13 19.32 -9.94
C THR A 346 25.18 20.41 -10.43
N LEU A 347 23.87 20.26 -10.16
CA LEU A 347 22.83 21.17 -10.64
C LEU A 347 22.29 22.07 -9.54
N LEU A 348 22.18 21.58 -8.31
CA LEU A 348 21.66 22.35 -7.18
C LEU A 348 22.76 22.98 -6.32
N GLY A 349 24.02 22.51 -6.44
CA GLY A 349 25.15 23.01 -5.66
C GLY A 349 25.10 22.61 -4.17
N LEU A 350 24.41 21.51 -3.85
CA LEU A 350 24.22 20.95 -2.51
C LEU A 350 24.96 19.62 -2.41
N GLN A 351 25.80 19.44 -1.39
CA GLN A 351 26.51 18.19 -1.14
C GLN A 351 25.74 17.36 -0.10
N LEU A 352 24.97 16.39 -0.57
CA LEU A 352 24.39 15.37 0.30
C LEU A 352 25.47 14.35 0.73
N VAL A 353 25.34 13.86 1.96
CA VAL A 353 26.13 12.75 2.52
C VAL A 353 25.19 11.62 2.90
N ASP A 354 25.69 10.39 3.02
CA ASP A 354 24.82 9.21 3.19
C ASP A 354 23.95 9.25 4.44
N THR A 355 24.40 9.87 5.54
CA THR A 355 23.55 10.04 6.73
C THR A 355 22.36 10.97 6.51
N ASP A 356 22.33 11.75 5.41
CA ASP A 356 21.18 12.58 5.06
C ASP A 356 19.96 11.73 4.63
N VAL A 357 20.14 10.45 4.26
CA VAL A 357 19.04 9.58 3.84
C VAL A 357 17.93 9.47 4.88
N PHE A 358 18.27 9.54 6.17
CA PHE A 358 17.32 9.40 7.27
C PHE A 358 16.48 10.65 7.52
N ASN A 359 16.87 11.82 7.00
CA ASN A 359 16.12 13.05 7.24
C ASN A 359 16.49 14.16 6.24
N VAL A 360 15.56 14.51 5.37
CA VAL A 360 15.75 15.51 4.32
C VAL A 360 16.13 16.88 4.93
N PRO A 361 17.19 17.53 4.43
CA PRO A 361 17.49 18.91 4.79
C PRO A 361 16.36 19.87 4.41
N LEU A 362 15.98 20.76 5.33
CA LEU A 362 14.99 21.78 5.01
C LEU A 362 15.59 22.79 4.01
N LEU A 363 14.92 22.93 2.87
CA LEU A 363 15.21 23.93 1.85
C LEU A 363 14.19 25.07 1.91
N ALA A 364 14.62 26.27 1.51
CA ALA A 364 13.69 27.38 1.28
C ALA A 364 12.89 27.09 0.00
N THR A 365 11.59 26.86 0.12
CA THR A 365 10.68 26.53 -0.99
C THR A 365 9.39 27.35 -0.91
N ASP A 366 8.63 27.35 -2.01
CA ASP A 366 7.20 27.67 -1.95
C ASP A 366 6.36 26.44 -1.55
N GLN A 367 5.05 26.63 -1.45
CA GLN A 367 4.08 25.62 -1.04
C GLN A 367 3.88 24.51 -2.10
N TYR A 368 4.36 24.71 -3.32
CA TYR A 368 4.15 23.83 -4.48
C TYR A 368 5.45 23.12 -4.93
N GLY A 369 6.50 23.18 -4.10
CA GLY A 369 7.75 22.44 -4.28
C GLY A 369 8.76 23.09 -5.24
N ARG A 370 8.62 24.38 -5.53
CA ARG A 370 9.70 25.16 -6.17
C ARG A 370 10.65 25.67 -5.09
N PHE A 371 11.96 25.52 -5.29
CA PHE A 371 12.91 26.18 -4.39
C PHE A 371 12.94 27.70 -4.61
N LEU A 372 13.11 28.45 -3.53
CA LEU A 372 13.36 29.88 -3.57
C LEU A 372 14.82 30.12 -3.95
N ARG A 373 15.04 30.91 -5.00
CA ARG A 373 16.36 31.14 -5.58
C ARG A 373 17.19 32.04 -4.66
N GLY A 374 18.39 31.59 -4.33
CA GLY A 374 19.35 32.40 -3.59
C GLY A 374 19.84 33.61 -4.39
N PRO A 375 20.16 34.73 -3.70
CA PRO A 375 20.45 35.99 -4.35
C PRO A 375 21.84 36.05 -5.03
N LEU A 376 22.77 35.16 -4.70
CA LEU A 376 24.13 35.22 -5.24
C LEU A 376 24.31 34.41 -6.52
N ARG A 377 23.70 33.22 -6.59
CA ARG A 377 23.91 32.25 -7.68
C ARG A 377 22.59 31.74 -8.28
N GLY A 378 21.45 32.07 -7.68
CA GLY A 378 20.14 31.57 -8.09
C GLY A 378 19.95 30.07 -7.80
N LEU A 379 20.66 29.55 -6.80
CA LEU A 379 20.62 28.13 -6.38
C LEU A 379 19.71 27.94 -5.15
N PRO A 380 19.26 26.71 -4.86
CA PRO A 380 18.52 26.41 -3.63
C PRO A 380 19.29 26.81 -2.37
N GLN A 381 18.56 27.04 -1.28
CA GLN A 381 19.13 27.46 -0.01
C GLN A 381 18.71 26.54 1.14
N TYR A 382 19.66 26.06 1.93
CA TYR A 382 19.38 25.41 3.21
C TYR A 382 18.80 26.40 4.20
N VAL A 383 17.79 25.96 4.96
CA VAL A 383 17.24 26.72 6.09
C VAL A 383 17.96 26.28 7.37
N THR A 384 18.67 27.21 8.00
CA THR A 384 19.35 26.97 9.28
C THR A 384 18.72 27.77 10.41
N ALA A 385 19.10 27.48 11.66
CA ALA A 385 18.71 28.30 12.81
C ALA A 385 19.12 29.78 12.69
N ASN A 386 20.15 30.10 11.90
CA ASN A 386 20.74 31.43 11.80
C ASN A 386 20.48 32.13 10.44
N GLY A 387 19.63 31.55 9.58
CA GLY A 387 19.32 32.09 8.26
C GLY A 387 19.54 31.09 7.12
N LEU A 388 19.53 31.60 5.89
CA LEU A 388 19.60 30.80 4.66
C LEU A 388 21.05 30.65 4.17
N VAL A 389 21.40 29.45 3.71
CA VAL A 389 22.71 29.15 3.11
C VAL A 389 22.52 28.66 1.68
N GLU A 390 22.89 29.48 0.71
CA GLU A 390 22.78 29.14 -0.72
C GLU A 390 23.82 28.11 -1.16
N GLY A 391 23.42 27.18 -2.03
CA GLY A 391 24.31 26.22 -2.68
C GLY A 391 25.40 26.86 -3.54
N ASN A 392 26.34 26.03 -4.00
CA ASN A 392 27.45 26.45 -4.84
C ASN A 392 27.96 25.31 -5.74
N LYS A 393 27.71 25.36 -7.04
CA LYS A 393 28.17 24.32 -7.99
C LYS A 393 29.68 24.16 -8.06
N ALA A 394 30.46 25.20 -7.81
CA ALA A 394 31.93 25.13 -7.85
C ALA A 394 32.53 24.47 -6.60
N ALA A 395 31.80 24.49 -5.49
CA ALA A 395 32.15 23.84 -4.24
C ALA A 395 30.84 23.47 -3.52
N PRO A 396 30.20 22.33 -3.90
CA PRO A 396 28.89 21.94 -3.38
C PRO A 396 28.83 22.02 -1.86
N VAL A 397 27.76 22.62 -1.35
CA VAL A 397 27.65 22.98 0.07
C VAL A 397 27.07 21.82 0.83
N THR A 398 27.80 21.26 1.79
CA THR A 398 27.25 20.26 2.72
C THR A 398 26.20 20.88 3.63
N ALA A 399 25.17 20.11 3.96
CA ALA A 399 24.16 20.49 4.94
C ALA A 399 24.82 20.98 6.25
N PRO A 400 24.65 22.26 6.66
CA PRO A 400 25.25 22.77 7.88
C PRO A 400 24.81 21.99 9.12
N ALA A 401 25.66 21.89 10.16
CA ALA A 401 25.31 21.17 11.39
C ALA A 401 24.03 21.71 12.09
N ASN A 402 23.69 22.97 11.88
CA ASN A 402 22.49 23.64 12.40
C ASN A 402 21.37 23.78 11.35
N VAL A 403 21.42 23.00 10.26
CA VAL A 403 20.33 22.92 9.28
C VAL A 403 19.09 22.39 9.97
N LYS A 404 17.93 22.96 9.66
CA LYS A 404 16.66 22.37 10.04
C LYS A 404 16.40 21.16 9.15
N ARG A 405 15.64 20.20 9.66
CA ARG A 405 15.30 18.97 8.94
C ARG A 405 13.78 18.84 8.89
N THR A 406 13.28 18.15 7.87
CA THR A 406 11.83 18.03 7.64
C THR A 406 11.17 17.01 8.58
N ASN A 407 11.93 16.04 9.09
CA ASN A 407 11.45 14.79 9.72
C ASN A 407 10.88 13.77 8.72
N HIS A 408 11.19 13.94 7.43
CA HIS A 408 10.85 12.99 6.37
C HIS A 408 12.16 12.39 5.87
N ALA A 409 12.22 11.07 5.71
CA ALA A 409 13.40 10.40 5.17
C ALA A 409 13.40 10.42 3.64
N PHE A 410 14.58 10.37 3.03
CA PHE A 410 14.70 9.92 1.65
C PHE A 410 14.48 8.41 1.55
N LEU A 411 14.95 7.67 2.56
CA LEU A 411 14.86 6.22 2.67
C LEU A 411 14.56 5.81 4.12
N ASP A 412 13.47 5.09 4.31
CA ASP A 412 13.11 4.42 5.56
C ASP A 412 13.48 2.93 5.52
N ASP A 413 13.29 2.29 4.36
CA ASP A 413 13.58 0.87 4.15
C ASP A 413 14.84 0.70 3.30
N ILE A 414 15.92 0.28 3.99
CA ILE A 414 17.27 0.16 3.44
C ILE A 414 17.79 -1.24 3.74
N ALA A 415 18.48 -1.85 2.78
CA ALA A 415 19.16 -3.13 3.00
C ALA A 415 20.06 -3.06 4.24
N HIS A 416 20.00 -4.07 5.13
CA HIS A 416 20.73 -4.06 6.41
C HIS A 416 22.21 -3.76 6.27
N ASN A 417 22.82 -4.26 5.20
CA ASN A 417 24.23 -4.09 4.89
C ASN A 417 24.59 -2.66 4.42
N ALA A 418 23.61 -1.88 3.98
CA ALA A 418 23.77 -0.56 3.39
C ALA A 418 23.40 0.59 4.33
N VAL A 419 22.89 0.31 5.54
CA VAL A 419 22.39 1.34 6.46
C VAL A 419 23.55 2.21 7.01
N PRO A 420 23.62 3.52 6.69
CA PRO A 420 24.73 4.39 7.09
C PRO A 420 24.62 4.87 8.55
N THR A 421 24.61 3.93 9.50
CA THR A 421 24.42 4.22 10.93
C THR A 421 25.59 5.01 11.52
N ALA A 422 25.31 5.88 12.49
CA ALA A 422 26.34 6.67 13.17
C ALA A 422 27.46 5.78 13.74
N GLY A 423 28.71 6.09 13.37
CA GLY A 423 29.89 5.32 13.77
C GLY A 423 30.35 4.27 12.76
N LEU A 424 29.58 4.03 11.70
CA LEU A 424 30.01 3.25 10.53
C LEU A 424 30.63 4.17 9.48
N THR A 425 31.53 3.61 8.66
CA THR A 425 32.09 4.26 7.47
C THR A 425 31.75 3.47 6.21
N PRO A 426 31.76 4.08 5.01
CA PRO A 426 31.74 3.33 3.76
C PRO A 426 32.79 2.21 3.78
N ASP A 427 32.48 1.08 3.16
CA ASP A 427 33.45 0.02 2.99
C ASP A 427 34.52 0.44 1.94
N ALA A 428 35.52 -0.42 1.71
CA ALA A 428 36.60 -0.13 0.75
C ALA A 428 36.33 -0.72 -0.65
N GLY A 429 35.21 -1.42 -0.82
CA GLY A 429 34.83 -2.15 -2.02
C GLY A 429 34.19 -1.26 -3.07
N THR A 430 33.82 -1.89 -4.18
CA THR A 430 32.89 -1.31 -5.18
C THR A 430 31.77 -2.31 -5.51
N ALA A 431 31.62 -3.33 -4.68
CA ALA A 431 30.84 -4.53 -4.99
C ALA A 431 29.58 -4.52 -4.15
N ILE A 432 28.43 -4.58 -4.82
CA ILE A 432 27.13 -4.66 -4.18
C ILE A 432 27.03 -6.02 -3.49
N SER A 433 26.90 -5.99 -2.16
CA SER A 433 26.71 -7.18 -1.34
C SER A 433 25.34 -7.82 -1.57
N ALA A 434 25.31 -9.15 -1.54
CA ALA A 434 24.06 -9.89 -1.45
C ALA A 434 23.46 -9.73 -0.05
N ALA A 435 22.14 -9.96 0.08
CA ALA A 435 21.45 -9.90 1.37
C ALA A 435 22.03 -10.85 2.44
N THR A 436 22.68 -11.94 2.01
CA THR A 436 23.30 -12.94 2.89
C THR A 436 24.76 -12.63 3.27
N ASP A 437 25.37 -11.63 2.64
CA ASP A 437 26.77 -11.30 2.90
C ASP A 437 26.91 -10.64 4.27
N VAL A 438 28.01 -10.97 4.96
CA VAL A 438 28.34 -10.37 6.24
C VAL A 438 29.18 -9.13 6.01
N GLN A 439 28.63 -7.97 6.34
CA GLN A 439 29.37 -6.71 6.26
C GLN A 439 30.55 -6.66 7.22
N PRO A 440 31.72 -6.16 6.79
CA PRO A 440 32.85 -5.96 7.68
C PRO A 440 32.47 -5.08 8.88
N ALA A 441 33.00 -5.43 10.05
CA ALA A 441 32.68 -4.71 11.27
C ALA A 441 33.12 -3.24 11.18
N GLY A 442 32.20 -2.32 11.48
CA GLY A 442 32.46 -0.88 11.44
C GLY A 442 32.22 -0.25 10.07
N THR A 443 31.77 -1.00 9.07
CA THR A 443 31.46 -0.47 7.74
C THR A 443 29.99 -0.70 7.34
N TYR A 444 29.56 -0.01 6.29
CA TYR A 444 28.35 -0.28 5.52
C TYR A 444 28.68 -0.25 4.02
N ASP A 445 27.88 -0.94 3.22
CA ASP A 445 28.00 -0.99 1.76
C ASP A 445 27.34 0.24 1.13
N ASP A 446 28.15 1.24 0.77
CA ASP A 446 27.67 2.47 0.17
C ASP A 446 27.29 2.31 -1.32
N ASP A 447 27.80 1.29 -2.01
CA ASP A 447 27.38 0.97 -3.38
C ASP A 447 25.96 0.40 -3.43
N LEU A 448 25.63 -0.51 -2.50
CA LEU A 448 24.26 -0.99 -2.33
C LEU A 448 23.33 0.14 -1.87
N LEU A 449 23.78 1.02 -0.97
CA LEU A 449 22.99 2.22 -0.62
C LEU A 449 22.69 3.07 -1.86
N ASN A 450 23.70 3.28 -2.71
CA ASN A 450 23.62 4.06 -3.94
C ASN A 450 22.62 3.51 -4.97
N THR A 451 22.23 2.23 -4.88
CA THR A 451 21.25 1.61 -5.78
C THR A 451 19.80 1.79 -5.33
N HIS A 452 19.55 2.20 -4.09
CA HIS A 452 18.19 2.37 -3.58
C HIS A 452 17.45 3.48 -4.32
N PHE A 453 16.22 3.21 -4.73
CA PHE A 453 15.35 4.16 -5.41
C PHE A 453 14.92 5.27 -4.47
N ILE A 454 14.79 6.49 -4.99
CA ILE A 454 14.30 7.65 -4.27
C ILE A 454 12.96 8.07 -4.87
N ALA A 455 11.93 8.13 -4.04
CA ALA A 455 10.59 8.55 -4.40
C ALA A 455 10.04 9.55 -3.37
N GLY A 456 8.74 9.87 -3.48
CA GLY A 456 8.06 10.75 -2.54
C GLY A 456 7.93 10.19 -1.13
N ASP A 457 7.79 8.87 -1.03
CA ASP A 457 7.75 8.07 0.19
C ASP A 457 9.07 7.29 0.40
N GLY A 458 9.52 7.22 1.65
CA GLY A 458 10.80 6.62 2.04
C GLY A 458 10.80 5.07 2.03
N ARG A 459 9.63 4.44 1.92
CA ARG A 459 9.46 2.98 1.95
C ARG A 459 9.42 2.35 0.55
N VAL A 460 9.70 3.11 -0.50
CA VAL A 460 9.67 2.66 -1.92
C VAL A 460 10.49 1.39 -2.21
N ASN A 461 11.53 1.10 -1.41
CA ASN A 461 12.39 -0.07 -1.59
C ASN A 461 12.01 -1.25 -0.69
N GLU A 462 10.90 -1.20 0.05
CA GLU A 462 10.50 -2.27 0.99
C GLU A 462 10.50 -3.63 0.29
N ASN A 463 9.85 -3.73 -0.88
CA ASN A 463 9.98 -4.86 -1.80
C ASN A 463 9.93 -4.39 -3.28
N ILE A 464 10.47 -5.19 -4.20
CA ILE A 464 10.57 -4.81 -5.63
C ILE A 464 9.21 -4.71 -6.35
N ALA A 465 8.16 -5.41 -5.88
CA ALA A 465 6.83 -5.30 -6.45
C ALA A 465 6.21 -3.94 -6.12
N LEU A 466 6.38 -3.44 -4.89
CA LEU A 466 6.03 -2.07 -4.53
C LEU A 466 6.81 -1.06 -5.38
N SER A 467 8.12 -1.26 -5.56
CA SER A 467 8.93 -0.40 -6.43
C SER A 467 8.41 -0.35 -7.87
N ALA A 468 7.80 -1.42 -8.39
CA ALA A 468 7.18 -1.42 -9.72
C ALA A 468 5.99 -0.46 -9.80
N VAL A 469 5.13 -0.41 -8.78
CA VAL A 469 4.00 0.55 -8.74
C VAL A 469 4.51 1.99 -8.71
N HIS A 470 5.57 2.27 -7.93
CA HIS A 470 6.23 3.58 -7.95
C HIS A 470 6.81 3.91 -9.34
N GLN A 471 7.45 2.93 -9.99
CA GLN A 471 8.00 3.09 -11.34
C GLN A 471 6.92 3.42 -12.37
N VAL A 472 5.76 2.77 -12.29
CA VAL A 472 4.62 3.04 -13.17
C VAL A 472 4.18 4.50 -13.12
N PHE A 473 3.99 5.06 -11.92
CA PHE A 473 3.59 6.47 -11.77
C PHE A 473 4.71 7.47 -12.08
N HIS A 474 5.98 7.12 -11.81
CA HIS A 474 7.13 7.91 -12.22
C HIS A 474 7.21 8.01 -13.76
N SER A 475 7.11 6.87 -14.44
CA SER A 475 7.07 6.80 -15.90
C SER A 475 5.88 7.57 -16.46
N GLU A 476 4.70 7.44 -15.86
CA GLU A 476 3.50 8.12 -16.33
C GLU A 476 3.63 9.64 -16.27
N HIS A 477 4.17 10.19 -15.17
CA HIS A 477 4.46 11.61 -15.08
C HIS A 477 5.36 12.07 -16.23
N ASN A 478 6.48 11.38 -16.44
CA ASN A 478 7.47 11.74 -17.45
C ASN A 478 6.91 11.58 -18.88
N ARG A 479 6.08 10.56 -19.11
CA ARG A 479 5.35 10.36 -20.36
C ARG A 479 4.37 11.50 -20.62
N LEU A 480 3.64 11.95 -19.59
CA LEU A 480 2.72 13.10 -19.69
C LEU A 480 3.44 14.41 -19.99
N VAL A 481 4.62 14.63 -19.42
CA VAL A 481 5.46 15.79 -19.76
C VAL A 481 5.75 15.82 -21.26
N ASP A 482 6.31 14.74 -21.81
CA ASP A 482 6.64 14.64 -23.23
C ASP A 482 5.39 14.75 -24.13
N TYR A 483 4.30 14.11 -23.71
CA TYR A 483 3.01 14.17 -24.40
C TYR A 483 2.44 15.59 -24.44
N MET A 484 2.41 16.30 -23.31
CA MET A 484 1.86 17.64 -23.20
C MET A 484 2.69 18.65 -24.00
N GLU A 485 4.02 18.58 -23.94
CA GLU A 485 4.91 19.42 -24.75
C GLU A 485 4.62 19.25 -26.25
N GLY A 486 4.54 17.99 -26.71
CA GLY A 486 4.20 17.67 -28.09
C GLY A 486 2.80 18.15 -28.49
N LEU A 487 1.82 18.01 -27.60
CA LEU A 487 0.45 18.48 -27.81
C LEU A 487 0.37 20.01 -27.92
N ILE A 488 1.01 20.72 -26.99
CA ILE A 488 1.05 22.20 -26.96
C ILE A 488 1.63 22.75 -28.26
N VAL A 489 2.75 22.19 -28.73
CA VAL A 489 3.41 22.63 -29.97
C VAL A 489 2.58 22.25 -31.19
N SER A 490 2.15 20.99 -31.31
CA SER A 490 1.44 20.50 -32.51
C SER A 490 0.09 21.18 -32.73
N GLN A 491 -0.60 21.57 -31.65
CA GLN A 491 -1.89 22.26 -31.72
C GLN A 491 -1.81 23.78 -31.48
N ASN A 492 -0.60 24.33 -31.31
CA ASN A 492 -0.36 25.75 -31.02
C ASN A 492 -1.20 26.28 -29.84
N ILE A 493 -1.19 25.56 -28.71
CA ILE A 493 -2.01 25.85 -27.53
C ILE A 493 -1.27 26.85 -26.63
N ASP A 494 -1.55 28.14 -26.82
CA ASP A 494 -1.08 29.21 -25.92
C ASP A 494 0.43 29.13 -25.61
N VAL A 495 1.26 28.77 -26.60
CA VAL A 495 2.68 28.40 -26.44
C VAL A 495 3.49 29.41 -25.62
N ALA A 496 3.21 30.71 -25.78
CA ALA A 496 3.90 31.76 -25.03
C ALA A 496 3.69 31.68 -23.51
N GLU A 497 2.60 31.07 -23.04
CA GLU A 497 2.34 30.84 -21.62
C GLU A 497 3.14 29.64 -21.08
N TRP A 498 3.46 28.67 -21.93
CA TRP A 498 4.19 27.48 -21.51
C TRP A 498 5.71 27.65 -21.60
N HIS A 499 6.19 28.74 -22.19
CA HIS A 499 7.61 29.04 -22.32
C HIS A 499 8.05 30.18 -21.39
N LEU A 500 9.30 30.12 -20.95
CA LEU A 500 10.00 31.24 -20.32
C LEU A 500 10.36 32.31 -21.38
N THR A 501 10.78 33.48 -20.91
CA THR A 501 11.12 34.62 -21.78
C THR A 501 12.29 34.37 -22.74
N ASP A 502 13.15 33.39 -22.43
CA ASP A 502 14.26 32.95 -23.29
C ASP A 502 13.85 31.89 -24.32
N GLY A 503 12.56 31.50 -24.33
CA GLY A 503 11.97 30.55 -25.27
C GLY A 503 12.08 29.09 -24.86
N SER A 504 12.71 28.76 -23.73
CA SER A 504 12.68 27.39 -23.19
C SER A 504 11.33 27.08 -22.53
N TRP A 505 11.03 25.81 -22.32
CA TRP A 505 9.87 25.42 -21.52
C TRP A 505 9.92 26.02 -20.11
N ASN A 506 8.76 26.40 -19.61
CA ASN A 506 8.55 26.67 -18.20
C ASN A 506 8.28 25.34 -17.49
N GLY A 507 9.34 24.64 -17.13
CA GLY A 507 9.22 23.33 -16.48
C GLY A 507 8.51 23.35 -15.13
N GLU A 508 8.36 24.50 -14.48
CA GLU A 508 7.49 24.62 -13.30
C GLU A 508 6.02 24.39 -13.67
N ARG A 509 5.55 25.01 -14.76
CA ARG A 509 4.17 24.82 -15.25
C ARG A 509 3.98 23.41 -15.79
N ILE A 510 4.95 22.89 -16.55
CA ILE A 510 4.86 21.54 -17.14
C ILE A 510 4.84 20.45 -16.06
N PHE A 511 5.70 20.55 -15.03
CA PHE A 511 5.68 19.62 -13.90
C PHE A 511 4.31 19.60 -13.20
N GLN A 512 3.76 20.78 -12.91
CA GLN A 512 2.45 20.87 -12.27
C GLN A 512 1.32 20.39 -13.18
N ALA A 513 1.43 20.57 -14.50
CA ALA A 513 0.44 20.05 -15.44
C ALA A 513 0.42 18.51 -15.47
N ALA A 514 1.59 17.87 -15.53
CA ALA A 514 1.72 16.42 -15.45
C ALA A 514 1.21 15.89 -14.10
N ARG A 515 1.68 16.46 -12.98
CA ARG A 515 1.21 16.12 -11.62
C ARG A 515 -0.31 16.25 -11.49
N PHE A 516 -0.91 17.32 -12.02
CA PHE A 516 -2.35 17.54 -11.96
C PHE A 516 -3.13 16.38 -12.59
N VAL A 517 -2.67 15.86 -13.73
CA VAL A 517 -3.29 14.72 -14.41
C VAL A 517 -3.05 13.42 -13.66
N THR A 518 -1.80 13.11 -13.31
CA THR A 518 -1.44 11.87 -12.61
C THR A 518 -2.11 11.75 -11.23
N GLU A 519 -2.26 12.86 -10.51
CA GLU A 519 -3.01 12.89 -9.23
C GLU A 519 -4.45 12.40 -9.42
N MET A 520 -5.11 12.82 -10.51
CA MET A 520 -6.49 12.45 -10.78
C MET A 520 -6.64 11.06 -11.38
N GLU A 521 -5.68 10.60 -12.21
CA GLU A 521 -5.60 9.20 -12.62
C GLU A 521 -5.53 8.33 -11.36
N TYR A 522 -4.63 8.63 -10.43
CA TYR A 522 -4.49 7.89 -9.18
C TYR A 522 -5.77 7.91 -8.32
N GLN A 523 -6.41 9.07 -8.15
CA GLN A 523 -7.68 9.16 -7.42
C GLN A 523 -8.78 8.29 -8.02
N HIS A 524 -8.91 8.28 -9.34
CA HIS A 524 -9.86 7.42 -10.04
C HIS A 524 -9.56 5.95 -9.75
N LEU A 525 -8.32 5.50 -9.96
CA LEU A 525 -7.91 4.11 -9.73
C LEU A 525 -8.13 3.65 -8.28
N VAL A 526 -7.77 4.49 -7.31
CA VAL A 526 -7.95 4.18 -5.88
C VAL A 526 -9.41 3.97 -5.53
N PHE A 527 -10.33 4.82 -5.98
CA PHE A 527 -11.73 4.71 -5.57
C PHE A 527 -12.54 3.76 -6.45
N GLU A 528 -12.33 3.77 -7.76
CA GLU A 528 -13.13 2.96 -8.70
C GLU A 528 -12.65 1.51 -8.78
N GLU A 529 -11.34 1.24 -8.68
CA GLU A 529 -10.80 -0.13 -8.80
C GLU A 529 -10.41 -0.74 -7.45
N PHE A 530 -9.68 -0.01 -6.60
CA PHE A 530 -9.13 -0.59 -5.37
C PHE A 530 -10.12 -0.56 -4.19
N ALA A 531 -10.54 0.63 -3.74
CA ALA A 531 -11.27 0.81 -2.49
C ALA A 531 -12.66 0.15 -2.54
N ARG A 532 -13.33 0.19 -3.71
CA ARG A 532 -14.62 -0.48 -3.91
C ARG A 532 -14.53 -1.98 -4.09
N LYS A 533 -13.36 -2.51 -4.45
CA LYS A 533 -13.10 -3.96 -4.37
C LYS A 533 -12.99 -4.43 -2.92
N VAL A 534 -12.42 -3.61 -2.03
CA VAL A 534 -12.43 -3.87 -0.58
C VAL A 534 -13.83 -3.70 0.02
N GLN A 535 -14.49 -2.56 -0.24
CA GLN A 535 -15.83 -2.26 0.26
C GLN A 535 -16.72 -1.64 -0.84
N PRO A 536 -17.59 -2.42 -1.49
CA PRO A 536 -18.41 -1.96 -2.62
C PRO A 536 -19.48 -0.93 -2.23
N LEU A 537 -19.80 -0.77 -0.95
CA LEU A 537 -20.77 0.20 -0.44
C LEU A 537 -20.22 1.62 -0.27
N ILE A 538 -18.92 1.86 -0.46
CA ILE A 538 -18.38 3.22 -0.52
C ILE A 538 -19.14 3.97 -1.62
N ASP A 539 -19.86 5.02 -1.21
CA ASP A 539 -20.89 5.67 -2.03
C ASP A 539 -20.41 5.89 -3.47
N PRO A 540 -21.16 5.38 -4.48
CA PRO A 540 -20.90 5.73 -5.86
C PRO A 540 -21.27 7.20 -6.10
N PHE A 541 -20.61 7.82 -7.08
CA PHE A 541 -20.81 9.19 -7.55
C PHE A 541 -21.99 9.97 -6.95
N ASN A 542 -21.71 10.92 -6.06
CA ASN A 542 -22.70 11.88 -5.60
C ASN A 542 -22.12 13.29 -5.52
N ALA A 543 -22.35 14.08 -6.57
CA ALA A 543 -21.90 15.46 -6.66
C ALA A 543 -22.47 16.37 -5.54
N ALA A 544 -23.50 15.95 -4.81
CA ALA A 544 -24.03 16.70 -3.66
C ALA A 544 -23.32 16.39 -2.34
N THR A 545 -22.55 15.30 -2.25
CA THR A 545 -21.79 14.91 -1.04
C THR A 545 -20.29 15.08 -1.19
N GLN A 546 -19.79 15.39 -2.40
CA GLN A 546 -18.38 15.60 -2.68
C GLN A 546 -17.97 17.05 -2.37
N SER A 547 -16.78 17.23 -1.78
CA SER A 547 -16.23 18.50 -1.29
C SER A 547 -17.00 19.12 -0.10
N GLN A 548 -17.40 18.28 0.85
CA GLN A 548 -17.93 18.65 2.16
C GLN A 548 -16.86 19.34 3.02
N THR A 549 -17.12 20.58 3.43
CA THR A 549 -16.14 21.37 4.20
C THR A 549 -16.21 21.15 5.71
N ASP A 550 -17.22 20.43 6.20
CA ASP A 550 -17.39 20.08 7.62
C ASP A 550 -16.80 18.71 8.00
N VAL A 551 -16.33 17.94 7.03
CA VAL A 551 -15.65 16.66 7.23
C VAL A 551 -14.16 16.88 7.46
N ASN A 552 -13.59 16.23 8.48
CA ASN A 552 -12.13 16.13 8.65
C ASN A 552 -11.62 14.78 8.10
N PRO A 553 -10.96 14.78 6.93
CA PRO A 553 -10.55 13.58 6.22
C PRO A 553 -9.23 12.99 6.73
N ALA A 554 -8.53 13.65 7.66
CA ALA A 554 -7.28 13.13 8.21
C ALA A 554 -7.44 11.69 8.73
N VAL A 555 -6.44 10.85 8.40
CA VAL A 555 -6.42 9.43 8.74
C VAL A 555 -6.59 9.21 10.24
N LYS A 556 -7.52 8.31 10.62
CA LYS A 556 -7.76 7.97 12.02
C LYS A 556 -6.69 7.01 12.54
N ALA A 557 -6.33 7.13 13.82
CA ALA A 557 -5.34 6.26 14.46
C ALA A 557 -5.70 4.76 14.37
N GLU A 558 -6.99 4.42 14.51
CA GLU A 558 -7.48 3.05 14.37
C GLU A 558 -7.27 2.48 12.96
N PHE A 559 -7.34 3.34 11.93
CA PHE A 559 -7.06 2.98 10.54
C PHE A 559 -5.56 2.66 10.36
N ALA A 560 -4.68 3.63 10.65
CA ALA A 560 -3.23 3.55 10.45
C ALA A 560 -2.51 2.48 11.32
N HIS A 561 -2.93 2.35 12.58
CA HIS A 561 -2.21 1.52 13.56
C HIS A 561 -2.83 0.14 13.76
N ALA A 562 -3.94 -0.17 13.09
CA ALA A 562 -4.56 -1.48 13.13
C ALA A 562 -5.25 -1.84 11.81
N VAL A 563 -6.36 -1.19 11.44
CA VAL A 563 -7.27 -1.73 10.42
C VAL A 563 -6.63 -1.87 9.04
N TYR A 564 -5.97 -0.85 8.52
CA TYR A 564 -5.45 -0.88 7.13
C TYR A 564 -4.27 -1.85 6.94
N ARG A 565 -3.74 -2.38 8.05
CA ARG A 565 -2.72 -3.44 8.06
C ARG A 565 -3.30 -4.82 7.73
N PHE A 566 -4.53 -4.91 7.23
CA PHE A 566 -5.13 -6.16 6.78
C PHE A 566 -4.36 -6.75 5.59
N GLY A 567 -3.70 -5.91 4.77
CA GLY A 567 -2.93 -6.37 3.60
C GLY A 567 -1.81 -7.35 3.93
N HIS A 568 -1.33 -7.35 5.17
CA HIS A 568 -0.27 -8.27 5.62
C HIS A 568 -0.68 -9.75 5.63
N SER A 569 -1.98 -10.09 5.65
CA SER A 569 -2.45 -11.49 5.53
C SER A 569 -2.55 -11.95 4.07
N MET A 570 -2.52 -11.02 3.11
CA MET A 570 -2.83 -11.30 1.70
C MET A 570 -1.60 -11.66 0.87
N LEU A 571 -0.40 -11.54 1.44
CA LEU A 571 0.87 -11.80 0.76
C LEU A 571 1.22 -13.29 0.75
N ASP A 572 1.89 -13.72 -0.31
CA ASP A 572 2.46 -15.07 -0.47
C ASP A 572 3.97 -15.09 -0.17
N ASP A 573 4.55 -16.28 0.02
CA ASP A 573 6.00 -16.45 0.23
C ASP A 573 6.83 -16.24 -1.06
N THR A 574 6.19 -15.98 -2.21
CA THR A 574 6.83 -15.82 -3.52
C THR A 574 6.31 -14.55 -4.18
N VAL A 575 7.20 -13.83 -4.87
CA VAL A 575 6.88 -12.75 -5.80
C VAL A 575 6.97 -13.30 -7.23
N PRO A 576 5.82 -13.59 -7.86
CA PRO A 576 5.77 -14.13 -9.20
C PRO A 576 6.19 -13.10 -10.24
N ARG A 577 6.94 -13.56 -11.25
CA ARG A 577 7.48 -12.71 -12.32
C ARG A 577 7.53 -13.51 -13.62
N THR A 578 7.02 -12.92 -14.69
CA THR A 578 6.92 -13.54 -16.01
C THR A 578 7.44 -12.57 -17.04
N ASN A 579 8.59 -12.82 -17.66
CA ASN A 579 9.12 -11.96 -18.71
C ASN A 579 8.19 -11.93 -19.94
N ALA A 580 8.30 -10.91 -20.79
CA ALA A 580 7.47 -10.77 -22.00
C ALA A 580 7.63 -11.91 -23.03
N ASP A 581 8.64 -12.76 -22.89
CA ASP A 581 8.79 -13.99 -23.69
C ASP A 581 8.13 -15.23 -23.06
N GLY A 582 7.41 -15.06 -21.94
CA GLY A 582 6.76 -16.10 -21.16
C GLY A 582 7.68 -16.85 -20.19
N SER A 583 8.97 -16.46 -20.08
CA SER A 583 9.87 -17.13 -19.14
C SER A 583 9.63 -16.70 -17.70
N ASP A 584 9.50 -17.69 -16.80
CA ASP A 584 9.39 -17.47 -15.37
C ASP A 584 10.74 -17.08 -14.75
N ASN A 585 10.70 -16.03 -13.93
CA ASN A 585 11.82 -15.55 -13.11
C ASN A 585 11.35 -15.13 -11.70
N SER A 586 10.33 -15.83 -11.19
CA SER A 586 9.80 -15.67 -9.83
C SER A 586 10.88 -15.78 -8.75
N LYS A 587 10.66 -15.08 -7.63
CA LYS A 587 11.61 -15.02 -6.51
C LYS A 587 10.92 -15.26 -5.18
N PRO A 588 11.57 -15.90 -4.19
CA PRO A 588 11.09 -15.87 -2.81
C PRO A 588 10.89 -14.43 -2.33
N LEU A 589 9.81 -14.16 -1.58
CA LEU A 589 9.52 -12.83 -1.04
C LEU A 589 10.70 -12.30 -0.19
N LEU A 590 11.35 -13.21 0.55
CA LEU A 590 12.53 -12.89 1.35
C LEU A 590 13.68 -12.27 0.54
N ASP A 591 13.87 -12.71 -0.70
CA ASP A 591 15.01 -12.33 -1.54
C ASP A 591 14.82 -10.96 -2.21
N VAL A 592 13.59 -10.44 -2.19
CA VAL A 592 13.22 -9.18 -2.84
C VAL A 592 13.02 -8.02 -1.86
N PHE A 593 13.05 -8.29 -0.56
CA PHE A 593 12.96 -7.23 0.46
C PHE A 593 14.22 -6.37 0.45
N THR A 594 14.05 -5.04 0.40
CA THR A 594 15.15 -4.06 0.47
C THR A 594 16.28 -4.34 -0.53
N ASN A 595 15.96 -4.98 -1.67
CA ASN A 595 16.94 -5.42 -2.67
C ASN A 595 16.69 -4.79 -4.04
N PRO A 596 16.96 -3.48 -4.22
CA PRO A 596 16.77 -2.79 -5.49
C PRO A 596 17.42 -3.47 -6.71
N PRO A 597 18.63 -4.06 -6.62
CA PRO A 597 19.22 -4.80 -7.74
C PRO A 597 18.35 -5.93 -8.28
N ALA A 598 17.57 -6.62 -7.42
CA ALA A 598 16.69 -7.70 -7.85
C ALA A 598 15.53 -7.24 -8.74
N PHE A 599 15.18 -5.95 -8.72
CA PHE A 599 14.16 -5.37 -9.60
C PHE A 599 14.49 -5.61 -11.08
N PHE A 600 15.77 -5.51 -11.45
CA PHE A 600 16.24 -5.64 -12.84
C PHE A 600 16.60 -7.07 -13.24
N ASP A 601 16.40 -8.09 -12.40
CA ASP A 601 16.85 -9.45 -12.70
C ASP A 601 15.87 -10.17 -13.65
N GLY A 602 16.21 -10.37 -14.92
CA GLY A 602 15.41 -11.14 -15.88
C GLY A 602 15.66 -12.65 -15.83
N GLY A 603 16.41 -13.15 -14.85
CA GLY A 603 16.79 -14.56 -14.77
C GLY A 603 17.69 -14.95 -15.94
N THR A 604 17.29 -15.96 -16.71
CA THR A 604 18.05 -16.41 -17.89
C THR A 604 18.03 -15.41 -19.04
N ALA A 605 17.06 -14.50 -19.08
CA ALA A 605 16.99 -13.43 -20.08
C ALA A 605 18.04 -12.31 -19.84
N GLY A 606 18.66 -12.27 -18.66
CA GLY A 606 19.63 -11.24 -18.27
C GLY A 606 18.97 -9.98 -17.69
N PRO A 607 19.73 -8.88 -17.50
CA PRO A 607 19.19 -7.66 -16.89
C PRO A 607 18.08 -7.00 -17.73
N LEU A 608 17.01 -6.60 -17.06
CA LEU A 608 15.84 -5.91 -17.63
C LEU A 608 16.02 -4.39 -17.60
N THR A 609 15.38 -3.66 -18.53
CA THR A 609 15.15 -2.21 -18.37
C THR A 609 14.07 -1.94 -17.31
N PRO A 610 13.91 -0.70 -16.81
CA PRO A 610 12.82 -0.36 -15.89
C PRO A 610 11.43 -0.75 -16.43
N GLU A 611 11.18 -0.52 -17.72
CA GLU A 611 9.93 -0.86 -18.39
C GLU A 611 9.72 -2.38 -18.40
N GLN A 612 10.75 -3.15 -18.74
CA GLN A 612 10.71 -4.61 -18.77
C GLN A 612 10.56 -5.24 -17.37
N ALA A 613 11.16 -4.63 -16.36
CA ALA A 613 11.02 -5.06 -14.97
C ALA A 613 9.59 -4.86 -14.46
N VAL A 614 8.97 -3.71 -14.77
CA VAL A 614 7.54 -3.47 -14.49
C VAL A 614 6.67 -4.48 -15.23
N GLY A 615 6.93 -4.71 -16.52
CA GLY A 615 6.14 -5.66 -17.30
C GLY A 615 6.22 -7.08 -16.73
N SER A 616 7.43 -7.51 -16.39
CA SER A 616 7.68 -8.83 -15.79
C SER A 616 6.96 -9.03 -14.46
N LEU A 617 6.99 -8.03 -13.58
CA LEU A 617 6.28 -8.05 -12.31
C LEU A 617 4.76 -7.97 -12.50
N ALA A 618 4.27 -7.10 -13.40
CA ALA A 618 2.84 -6.95 -13.62
C ALA A 618 2.19 -8.26 -14.08
N MET A 619 2.74 -8.90 -15.13
CA MET A 619 2.19 -10.17 -15.64
C MET A 619 2.25 -11.28 -14.58
N GLY A 620 3.38 -11.42 -13.86
CA GLY A 620 3.48 -12.44 -12.81
C GLY A 620 2.52 -12.19 -11.62
N LEU A 621 2.44 -10.95 -11.14
CA LEU A 621 1.61 -10.59 -9.97
C LEU A 621 0.11 -10.68 -10.26
N THR A 622 -0.31 -10.49 -11.51
CA THR A 622 -1.73 -10.56 -11.87
C THR A 622 -2.26 -11.99 -11.96
N ASP A 623 -1.38 -12.96 -12.17
CA ASP A 623 -1.73 -14.38 -12.38
C ASP A 623 -1.83 -15.17 -11.07
N GLN A 624 -1.17 -14.69 -10.02
CA GLN A 624 -1.13 -15.36 -8.72
C GLN A 624 -2.28 -14.89 -7.83
N VAL A 625 -3.18 -15.82 -7.48
CA VAL A 625 -4.20 -15.64 -6.43
C VAL A 625 -3.50 -15.35 -5.11
N GLY A 626 -3.88 -14.27 -4.42
CA GLY A 626 -3.32 -13.97 -3.10
C GLY A 626 -3.87 -14.87 -1.99
N ASN A 627 -3.14 -14.95 -0.87
CA ASN A 627 -3.67 -15.53 0.37
C ASN A 627 -4.94 -14.81 0.82
N GLU A 628 -5.85 -15.51 1.48
CA GLU A 628 -7.11 -14.99 2.02
C GLU A 628 -6.89 -13.84 3.02
N LEU A 629 -7.87 -12.92 3.10
CA LEU A 629 -7.84 -11.81 4.05
C LEU A 629 -8.35 -12.31 5.40
N ASP A 630 -7.52 -13.02 6.16
CA ASP A 630 -7.92 -13.62 7.44
C ASP A 630 -6.85 -13.45 8.53
N GLU A 631 -7.02 -14.15 9.66
CA GLU A 631 -6.09 -14.04 10.79
C GLU A 631 -4.74 -14.74 10.58
N PHE A 632 -4.53 -15.44 9.46
CA PHE A 632 -3.29 -16.16 9.18
C PHE A 632 -2.33 -15.30 8.35
N VAL A 633 -1.02 -15.49 8.55
CA VAL A 633 0.03 -14.77 7.82
C VAL A 633 1.16 -15.74 7.44
N ALA A 634 1.62 -15.63 6.19
CA ALA A 634 2.68 -16.44 5.61
C ALA A 634 3.98 -16.42 6.45
N ASP A 635 4.70 -17.54 6.43
CA ASP A 635 5.88 -17.76 7.27
C ASP A 635 6.97 -16.71 7.05
N THR A 636 7.18 -16.26 5.81
CA THR A 636 8.20 -15.25 5.49
C THR A 636 8.00 -13.96 6.28
N LEU A 637 6.76 -13.48 6.39
CA LEU A 637 6.43 -12.25 7.14
C LEU A 637 6.38 -12.48 8.66
N ARG A 638 6.04 -13.70 9.06
CA ARG A 638 5.85 -14.10 10.45
C ARG A 638 7.16 -14.40 11.18
N ASN A 639 8.17 -14.89 10.48
CA ASN A 639 9.38 -15.42 11.09
C ASN A 639 10.68 -14.87 10.48
N ASN A 640 10.64 -14.28 9.28
CA ASN A 640 11.83 -13.85 8.53
C ASN A 640 11.67 -12.43 7.94
N LEU A 641 10.85 -11.57 8.55
CA LEU A 641 10.52 -10.25 8.02
C LEU A 641 11.78 -9.45 7.70
N LEU A 642 11.89 -8.97 6.45
CA LEU A 642 13.04 -8.22 5.91
C LEU A 642 14.39 -8.94 6.11
N GLY A 643 14.42 -10.28 6.14
CA GLY A 643 15.67 -11.03 6.35
C GLY A 643 16.11 -11.15 7.81
N LEU A 644 15.31 -10.66 8.76
CA LEU A 644 15.58 -10.73 10.19
C LEU A 644 14.62 -11.73 10.88
N PRO A 645 14.99 -12.30 12.04
CA PRO A 645 14.08 -13.11 12.86
C PRO A 645 13.03 -12.22 13.54
N LEU A 646 12.19 -11.58 12.72
CA LEU A 646 11.15 -10.63 13.07
C LEU A 646 9.78 -11.15 12.62
N ASP A 647 8.76 -10.80 13.40
CA ASP A 647 7.37 -11.22 13.23
C ASP A 647 6.48 -9.99 12.99
N LEU A 648 6.06 -9.77 11.74
CA LEU A 648 5.23 -8.64 11.36
C LEU A 648 3.91 -8.58 12.13
N PRO A 649 3.12 -9.67 12.26
CA PRO A 649 1.95 -9.72 13.15
C PRO A 649 2.22 -9.26 14.60
N ALA A 650 3.31 -9.72 15.21
CA ALA A 650 3.68 -9.31 16.56
C ALA A 650 4.01 -7.81 16.62
N LEU A 651 4.70 -7.27 15.61
CA LEU A 651 4.98 -5.85 15.50
C LEU A 651 3.71 -5.02 15.26
N ASN A 652 2.73 -5.53 14.50
CA ASN A 652 1.43 -4.89 14.31
C ASN A 652 0.67 -4.73 15.64
N MET A 653 0.56 -5.82 16.41
CA MET A 653 -0.10 -5.77 17.71
C MET A 653 0.67 -4.89 18.72
N ALA A 654 2.01 -4.97 18.73
CA ALA A 654 2.83 -4.10 19.57
C ALA A 654 2.68 -2.61 19.21
N ARG A 655 2.60 -2.28 17.91
CA ARG A 655 2.34 -0.91 17.44
C ARG A 655 0.95 -0.43 17.82
N ALA A 656 -0.08 -1.26 17.66
CA ALA A 656 -1.44 -0.91 18.06
C ALA A 656 -1.52 -0.60 19.56
N ARG A 657 -0.88 -1.42 20.41
CA ARG A 657 -0.79 -1.18 21.86
C ARG A 657 0.01 0.08 22.20
N ASP A 658 1.11 0.34 21.49
CA ASP A 658 1.94 1.55 21.63
C ASP A 658 1.19 2.83 21.25
N ALA A 659 0.39 2.80 20.19
CA ALA A 659 -0.46 3.91 19.79
C ALA A 659 -1.74 4.05 20.64
N GLY A 660 -1.95 3.17 21.61
CA GLY A 660 -3.11 3.17 22.50
C GLY A 660 -4.41 2.76 21.82
N ILE A 661 -4.36 1.94 20.76
CA ILE A 661 -5.56 1.42 20.09
C ILE A 661 -6.28 0.45 21.04
N PRO A 662 -7.58 0.67 21.33
CA PRO A 662 -8.33 -0.23 22.20
C PRO A 662 -8.47 -1.64 21.59
N PRO A 663 -8.61 -2.69 22.43
CA PRO A 663 -9.00 -4.02 21.98
C PRO A 663 -10.32 -4.02 21.19
N LEU A 664 -10.52 -5.03 20.33
CA LEU A 664 -11.65 -5.19 19.43
C LEU A 664 -13.00 -4.89 20.11
N ASN A 665 -13.30 -5.60 21.19
CA ASN A 665 -14.62 -5.49 21.83
C ASN A 665 -14.82 -4.12 22.49
N ASN A 666 -13.74 -3.46 22.92
CA ASN A 666 -13.80 -2.10 23.47
C ASN A 666 -13.97 -1.03 22.38
N VAL A 667 -13.42 -1.25 21.19
CA VAL A 667 -13.74 -0.43 20.00
C VAL A 667 -15.21 -0.57 19.65
N ARG A 668 -15.71 -1.82 19.53
CA ARG A 668 -17.13 -2.12 19.28
C ARG A 668 -18.06 -1.42 20.29
N LYS A 669 -17.76 -1.50 21.60
CA LYS A 669 -18.52 -0.79 22.66
C LYS A 669 -18.61 0.72 22.41
N GLN A 670 -17.49 1.36 22.12
CA GLN A 670 -17.43 2.81 21.94
C GLN A 670 -18.16 3.24 20.67
N LEU A 671 -17.93 2.54 19.56
CA LEU A 671 -18.61 2.84 18.30
C LEU A 671 -20.12 2.61 18.43
N TYR A 672 -20.55 1.46 18.94
CA TYR A 672 -21.98 1.16 19.16
C TYR A 672 -22.68 2.17 20.06
N ALA A 673 -22.01 2.66 21.12
CA ALA A 673 -22.57 3.67 22.01
C ALA A 673 -22.87 5.00 21.31
N THR A 674 -22.13 5.30 20.23
CA THR A 674 -22.30 6.54 19.46
C THR A 674 -23.19 6.38 18.23
N THR A 675 -23.09 5.25 17.53
CA THR A 675 -23.78 5.02 16.24
C THR A 675 -25.10 4.27 16.39
N HIS A 676 -25.25 3.47 17.46
CA HIS A 676 -26.30 2.46 17.61
C HIS A 676 -26.37 1.43 16.47
N ASP A 677 -25.29 1.27 15.70
CA ASP A 677 -25.21 0.30 14.61
C ASP A 677 -25.18 -1.13 15.16
N ALA A 678 -26.20 -1.92 14.83
CA ALA A 678 -26.30 -3.30 15.29
C ALA A 678 -25.11 -4.18 14.84
N ALA A 679 -24.47 -3.86 13.70
CA ALA A 679 -23.29 -4.58 13.21
C ALA A 679 -22.08 -4.40 14.13
N LEU A 680 -22.04 -3.34 14.93
CA LEU A 680 -20.94 -3.01 15.86
C LEU A 680 -21.27 -3.38 17.31
N LYS A 681 -22.37 -4.09 17.57
CA LYS A 681 -22.72 -4.52 18.93
C LYS A 681 -21.56 -5.33 19.54
N PRO A 682 -21.12 -5.02 20.76
CA PRO A 682 -20.03 -5.78 21.38
C PRO A 682 -20.45 -7.23 21.63
N TYR A 683 -19.49 -8.14 21.47
CA TYR A 683 -19.67 -9.56 21.73
C TYR A 683 -19.90 -9.79 23.23
N THR A 684 -20.89 -10.61 23.56
CA THR A 684 -21.30 -10.83 24.97
C THR A 684 -20.39 -11.79 25.71
N ASP A 685 -19.84 -12.77 25.00
CA ASP A 685 -19.10 -13.91 25.53
C ASP A 685 -18.31 -14.62 24.42
N TRP A 686 -17.57 -15.68 24.77
CA TRP A 686 -16.74 -16.41 23.81
C TRP A 686 -17.56 -17.18 22.77
N VAL A 687 -18.80 -17.55 23.08
CA VAL A 687 -19.70 -18.24 22.13
C VAL A 687 -20.16 -17.26 21.06
N ASP A 688 -20.62 -16.07 21.45
CA ASP A 688 -21.03 -15.00 20.53
C ASP A 688 -19.89 -14.58 19.59
N TYR A 689 -18.67 -14.42 20.15
CA TYR A 689 -17.50 -14.12 19.34
C TYR A 689 -17.15 -15.28 18.40
N GLY A 690 -17.12 -16.52 18.88
CA GLY A 690 -16.80 -17.71 18.08
C GLY A 690 -17.75 -17.93 16.90
N LEU A 691 -19.05 -17.64 17.07
CA LEU A 691 -20.04 -17.69 15.99
C LEU A 691 -19.87 -16.58 14.95
N SER A 692 -19.08 -15.55 15.28
CA SER A 692 -18.83 -14.40 14.44
C SER A 692 -17.47 -14.44 13.74
N LEU A 693 -16.68 -15.51 13.93
CA LEU A 693 -15.39 -15.71 13.29
C LEU A 693 -15.54 -16.24 11.85
N LYS A 694 -14.62 -15.86 10.97
CA LYS A 694 -14.49 -16.43 9.62
C LYS A 694 -14.19 -17.93 9.69
N HIS A 695 -13.26 -18.31 10.59
CA HIS A 695 -12.82 -19.67 10.84
C HIS A 695 -13.22 -20.09 12.26
N PRO A 696 -14.29 -20.88 12.44
CA PRO A 696 -14.79 -21.24 13.78
C PRO A 696 -13.76 -21.96 14.66
N ASP A 697 -12.85 -22.74 14.07
CA ASP A 697 -11.79 -23.45 14.79
C ASP A 697 -10.79 -22.52 15.48
N SER A 698 -10.68 -21.26 15.04
CA SER A 698 -9.80 -20.27 15.65
C SER A 698 -10.23 -19.86 17.06
N ILE A 699 -11.48 -20.09 17.47
CA ILE A 699 -11.96 -19.71 18.82
C ILE A 699 -11.10 -20.31 19.94
N VAL A 700 -10.61 -21.54 19.76
CA VAL A 700 -9.74 -22.21 20.72
C VAL A 700 -8.40 -21.48 20.83
N ASN A 701 -7.84 -21.01 19.72
CA ASN A 701 -6.61 -20.24 19.70
C ASN A 701 -6.78 -18.86 20.35
N PHE A 702 -7.90 -18.18 20.11
CA PHE A 702 -8.23 -16.92 20.78
C PHE A 702 -8.38 -17.11 22.30
N MET A 703 -9.10 -18.15 22.74
CA MET A 703 -9.20 -18.50 24.16
C MET A 703 -7.84 -18.87 24.75
N ALA A 704 -6.99 -19.59 24.03
CA ALA A 704 -5.64 -19.94 24.49
C ALA A 704 -4.74 -18.71 24.68
N ALA A 705 -4.89 -17.71 23.82
CA ALA A 705 -4.09 -16.49 23.82
C ALA A 705 -4.57 -15.46 24.85
N TYR A 706 -5.88 -15.26 24.98
CA TYR A 706 -6.47 -14.17 25.77
C TYR A 706 -7.30 -14.63 26.97
N GLY A 707 -7.66 -15.91 27.06
CA GLY A 707 -8.54 -16.45 28.08
C GLY A 707 -7.97 -16.34 29.50
N ALA A 708 -8.76 -15.75 30.40
CA ALA A 708 -8.38 -15.52 31.80
C ALA A 708 -8.59 -16.75 32.71
N HIS A 709 -9.07 -17.88 32.17
CA HIS A 709 -9.34 -19.07 32.97
C HIS A 709 -8.03 -19.60 33.63
N PRO A 710 -8.02 -19.93 34.93
CA PRO A 710 -6.79 -20.34 35.62
C PRO A 710 -6.05 -21.51 34.98
N THR A 711 -6.78 -22.48 34.37
CA THR A 711 -6.15 -23.61 33.67
C THR A 711 -5.43 -23.23 32.39
N ILE A 712 -5.78 -22.11 31.74
CA ILE A 712 -5.07 -21.54 30.58
C ILE A 712 -3.89 -20.69 31.04
N VAL A 713 -4.12 -19.82 32.04
CA VAL A 713 -3.11 -18.90 32.57
C VAL A 713 -1.93 -19.66 33.19
N ALA A 714 -2.20 -20.81 33.84
CA ALA A 714 -1.16 -21.64 34.46
C ALA A 714 -0.23 -22.35 33.44
N GLN A 715 -0.60 -22.42 32.17
CA GLN A 715 0.22 -23.07 31.14
C GLN A 715 1.34 -22.15 30.67
N THR A 716 2.56 -22.71 30.59
CA THR A 716 3.75 -21.99 30.16
C THR A 716 4.16 -22.28 28.72
N THR A 717 3.45 -23.20 28.04
CA THR A 717 3.73 -23.60 26.66
C THR A 717 2.54 -23.31 25.74
N ILE A 718 2.81 -23.04 24.47
CA ILE A 718 1.84 -22.84 23.39
C ILE A 718 0.89 -24.05 23.32
N ALA A 719 1.45 -25.26 23.26
CA ALA A 719 0.69 -26.50 23.21
C ALA A 719 -0.17 -26.72 24.48
N GLY A 720 0.36 -26.38 25.66
CA GLY A 720 -0.36 -26.47 26.92
C GLY A 720 -1.55 -25.51 26.98
N LYS A 721 -1.35 -24.26 26.55
CA LYS A 721 -2.42 -23.24 26.46
C LYS A 721 -3.54 -23.68 25.52
N ARG A 722 -3.20 -24.14 24.32
CA ARG A 722 -4.18 -24.66 23.35
C ARG A 722 -4.94 -25.86 23.90
N THR A 723 -4.25 -26.81 24.51
CA THR A 723 -4.89 -27.98 25.16
C THR A 723 -5.87 -27.57 26.26
N ALA A 724 -5.49 -26.61 27.11
CA ALA A 724 -6.36 -26.13 28.19
C ALA A 724 -7.60 -25.41 27.65
N ALA A 725 -7.43 -24.57 26.62
CA ALA A 725 -8.53 -23.87 25.96
C ALA A 725 -9.47 -24.85 25.24
N GLN A 726 -8.93 -25.85 24.53
CA GLN A 726 -9.72 -26.89 23.86
C GLN A 726 -10.61 -27.63 24.85
N ARG A 727 -10.09 -28.06 26.01
CA ARG A 727 -10.90 -28.75 27.03
C ARG A 727 -12.06 -27.91 27.54
N ILE A 728 -11.83 -26.60 27.74
CA ILE A 728 -12.89 -25.68 28.16
C ILE A 728 -13.94 -25.55 27.05
N TYR A 729 -13.52 -25.41 25.81
CA TYR A 729 -14.42 -25.25 24.66
C TYR A 729 -15.25 -26.51 24.38
N ASP A 730 -14.61 -27.69 24.39
CA ASP A 730 -15.30 -28.99 24.24
C ASP A 730 -16.32 -29.23 25.35
N ASN A 731 -16.05 -28.67 26.54
CA ASN A 731 -16.88 -28.80 27.74
C ASN A 731 -17.29 -30.26 28.02
N ASN A 732 -16.40 -31.20 27.73
CA ASN A 732 -16.67 -32.62 27.88
C ASN A 732 -16.53 -33.01 29.36
N LEU A 733 -17.66 -33.05 30.06
CA LEU A 733 -17.73 -33.39 31.49
C LEU A 733 -17.34 -34.85 31.80
N LEU A 734 -17.11 -35.69 30.78
CA LEU A 734 -16.55 -37.04 30.95
C LEU A 734 -15.01 -37.02 31.05
N ASP A 735 -14.34 -35.98 30.56
CA ASP A 735 -12.92 -35.77 30.80
C ASP A 735 -12.73 -35.16 32.21
N PRO A 736 -12.10 -35.88 33.16
CA PRO A 736 -11.88 -35.38 34.53
C PRO A 736 -10.95 -34.16 34.60
N LEU A 737 -10.26 -33.82 33.50
CA LEU A 737 -9.44 -32.62 33.39
C LEU A 737 -10.20 -31.39 32.90
N THR A 738 -11.46 -31.55 32.48
CA THR A 738 -12.34 -30.43 32.11
C THR A 738 -12.79 -29.68 33.36
N PRO A 739 -12.53 -28.35 33.45
CA PRO A 739 -13.03 -27.54 34.56
C PRO A 739 -14.57 -27.57 34.65
N ALA A 740 -15.12 -27.74 35.85
CA ALA A 740 -16.57 -27.82 36.05
C ALA A 740 -17.31 -26.52 35.66
N ASP A 741 -16.61 -25.39 35.68
CA ASP A 741 -17.12 -24.05 35.32
C ASP A 741 -16.80 -23.66 33.87
N SER A 742 -16.41 -24.61 33.01
CA SER A 742 -16.10 -24.34 31.59
C SER A 742 -17.28 -23.70 30.85
N ALA A 743 -18.49 -24.21 31.06
CA ALA A 743 -19.71 -23.63 30.51
C ALA A 743 -19.97 -22.20 31.01
N ASP A 744 -19.68 -21.93 32.29
CA ASP A 744 -19.84 -20.60 32.87
C ASP A 744 -18.84 -19.62 32.27
N PHE A 745 -17.59 -20.06 32.07
CA PHE A 745 -16.52 -19.26 31.46
C PHE A 745 -16.84 -18.89 30.00
N ILE A 746 -17.24 -19.84 29.15
CA ILE A 746 -17.46 -19.55 27.72
C ILE A 746 -18.71 -18.70 27.47
N ASN A 747 -19.72 -18.77 28.35
CA ASN A 747 -20.98 -18.01 28.23
C ASN A 747 -21.00 -16.72 29.09
N SER A 748 -19.91 -16.39 29.79
CA SER A 748 -19.85 -15.25 30.71
C SER A 748 -21.01 -15.24 31.72
N ILE A 749 -21.29 -16.38 32.37
CA ILE A 749 -22.33 -16.52 33.39
C ILE A 749 -21.75 -16.91 34.76
N GLY A 750 -22.58 -16.91 35.81
CA GLY A 750 -22.17 -17.31 37.15
C GLY A 750 -21.03 -16.45 37.68
N ALA A 751 -19.91 -17.08 38.06
CA ALA A 751 -18.71 -16.37 38.54
C ALA A 751 -18.00 -15.57 37.43
N TRP A 752 -18.27 -15.88 36.17
CA TRP A 752 -17.67 -15.29 34.99
C TRP A 752 -18.52 -14.18 34.36
N THR A 753 -19.66 -13.82 34.98
CA THR A 753 -20.49 -12.71 34.52
C THR A 753 -19.70 -11.41 34.39
N ASN A 754 -19.85 -10.77 33.24
CA ASN A 754 -19.27 -9.47 32.93
C ASN A 754 -19.57 -8.47 34.07
N LEU A 755 -18.62 -7.57 34.31
CA LEU A 755 -18.76 -6.52 35.31
C LEU A 755 -19.94 -5.59 34.97
N PRO A 756 -20.51 -4.87 35.96
CA PRO A 756 -21.62 -3.95 35.71
C PRO A 756 -21.33 -2.84 34.68
N ASP A 757 -20.05 -2.52 34.46
CA ASP A 757 -19.59 -1.58 33.43
C ASP A 757 -19.45 -2.23 32.04
N GLY A 758 -19.82 -3.50 31.90
CA GLY A 758 -19.73 -4.28 30.67
C GLY A 758 -18.35 -4.88 30.41
N THR A 759 -17.39 -4.77 31.33
CA THR A 759 -16.06 -5.37 31.18
C THR A 759 -16.12 -6.89 31.35
N SER A 760 -15.52 -7.62 30.41
CA SER A 760 -15.43 -9.07 30.45
C SER A 760 -14.47 -9.55 31.53
N ARG A 761 -14.90 -10.58 32.30
CA ARG A 761 -14.02 -11.31 33.23
C ARG A 761 -13.24 -12.44 32.56
N THR A 762 -13.64 -12.84 31.36
CA THR A 762 -13.16 -14.05 30.69
C THR A 762 -11.92 -13.82 29.84
N GLY A 763 -11.57 -12.54 29.60
CA GLY A 763 -10.45 -12.13 28.76
C GLY A 763 -10.84 -11.66 27.35
N LEU A 764 -12.12 -11.77 26.97
CA LEU A 764 -12.61 -11.39 25.65
C LEU A 764 -12.31 -9.91 25.31
N ASP A 765 -12.39 -9.01 26.29
CA ASP A 765 -12.06 -7.59 26.11
C ASP A 765 -10.55 -7.32 25.95
N SER A 766 -9.69 -8.34 25.94
CA SER A 766 -8.26 -8.18 25.71
C SER A 766 -7.83 -8.48 24.27
N VAL A 767 -8.73 -9.01 23.43
CA VAL A 767 -8.46 -9.34 22.02
C VAL A 767 -8.04 -8.08 21.27
N ASP A 768 -6.81 -8.05 20.75
CA ASP A 768 -6.30 -6.89 20.01
C ASP A 768 -7.11 -6.62 18.73
N LEU A 769 -7.33 -5.33 18.43
CA LEU A 769 -8.15 -4.93 17.29
C LEU A 769 -7.67 -5.55 15.97
N TRP A 770 -6.35 -5.57 15.74
CA TRP A 770 -5.79 -6.05 14.47
C TRP A 770 -6.15 -7.51 14.17
N VAL A 771 -5.70 -8.45 14.99
CA VAL A 771 -5.96 -9.88 14.76
C VAL A 771 -7.43 -10.24 14.99
N GLY A 772 -8.09 -9.60 15.94
CA GLY A 772 -9.49 -9.89 16.24
C GLY A 772 -10.45 -9.44 15.15
N GLY A 773 -10.18 -8.29 14.53
CA GLY A 773 -10.96 -7.75 13.42
C GLY A 773 -10.68 -8.42 12.08
N LEU A 774 -9.43 -8.87 11.84
CA LEU A 774 -9.10 -9.75 10.72
C LEU A 774 -9.89 -11.06 10.75
N ALA A 775 -10.08 -11.63 11.93
CA ALA A 775 -10.79 -12.89 12.10
C ALA A 775 -12.32 -12.77 12.03
N GLU A 776 -12.90 -11.55 12.02
CA GLU A 776 -14.36 -11.36 11.93
C GLU A 776 -14.90 -11.87 10.58
N SER A 777 -16.01 -12.60 10.61
CA SER A 777 -16.70 -13.06 9.41
C SER A 777 -17.20 -11.90 8.54
N GLN A 778 -17.16 -12.11 7.22
CA GLN A 778 -17.63 -11.17 6.21
C GLN A 778 -19.13 -11.41 5.89
N ASN A 779 -19.81 -10.40 5.35
CA ASN A 779 -21.17 -10.55 4.82
C ASN A 779 -21.14 -11.25 3.44
N LEU A 780 -22.14 -12.11 3.17
CA LEU A 780 -22.39 -12.62 1.81
C LEU A 780 -22.73 -11.45 0.89
N PHE A 781 -22.13 -11.43 -0.30
CA PHE A 781 -22.28 -10.34 -1.28
C PHE A 781 -21.90 -8.95 -0.73
N GLY A 782 -20.99 -8.90 0.24
CA GLY A 782 -20.49 -7.67 0.86
C GLY A 782 -19.05 -7.32 0.43
N GLY A 783 -18.36 -6.56 1.27
CA GLY A 783 -16.92 -6.29 1.11
C GLY A 783 -16.05 -7.36 1.76
N LEU A 784 -14.73 -7.21 1.58
CA LEU A 784 -13.70 -8.16 2.04
C LEU A 784 -13.43 -8.10 3.55
N LEU A 785 -14.05 -7.19 4.29
CA LEU A 785 -13.74 -6.95 5.71
C LEU A 785 -14.90 -7.39 6.62
N GLY A 786 -14.55 -7.88 7.81
CA GLY A 786 -15.50 -8.09 8.89
C GLY A 786 -16.07 -6.76 9.43
N SER A 787 -17.17 -6.84 10.18
CA SER A 787 -17.99 -5.66 10.54
C SER A 787 -17.23 -4.47 11.16
N THR A 788 -16.27 -4.72 12.06
CA THR A 788 -15.51 -3.65 12.73
C THR A 788 -14.52 -3.00 11.77
N PHE A 789 -13.74 -3.81 11.07
CA PHE A 789 -12.77 -3.32 10.07
C PHE A 789 -13.47 -2.59 8.94
N ASN A 790 -14.62 -3.12 8.51
CA ASN A 790 -15.44 -2.48 7.50
C ASN A 790 -15.82 -1.05 7.91
N TYR A 791 -16.39 -0.88 9.09
CA TYR A 791 -16.81 0.44 9.55
C TYR A 791 -15.66 1.45 9.55
N VAL A 792 -14.49 1.06 10.09
CA VAL A 792 -13.32 1.95 10.14
C VAL A 792 -12.80 2.29 8.74
N PHE A 793 -12.69 1.28 7.87
CA PHE A 793 -12.22 1.45 6.49
C PHE A 793 -13.19 2.32 5.67
N GLU A 794 -14.45 1.92 5.58
CA GLU A 794 -15.49 2.60 4.81
C GLU A 794 -15.64 4.06 5.25
N GLN A 795 -15.68 4.32 6.56
CA GLN A 795 -15.75 5.67 7.10
C GLN A 795 -14.53 6.50 6.71
N GLN A 796 -13.32 5.94 6.76
CA GLN A 796 -12.09 6.65 6.39
C GLN A 796 -12.07 6.97 4.89
N LEU A 797 -12.35 6.01 4.03
CA LEU A 797 -12.35 6.20 2.58
C LEU A 797 -13.46 7.18 2.15
N THR A 798 -14.65 7.08 2.75
CA THR A 798 -15.75 8.03 2.51
C THR A 798 -15.36 9.45 2.93
N ASN A 799 -14.66 9.61 4.06
CA ASN A 799 -14.18 10.92 4.49
C ASN A 799 -13.11 11.48 3.55
N LEU A 800 -12.16 10.65 3.08
CA LEU A 800 -11.16 11.05 2.08
C LEU A 800 -11.82 11.50 0.77
N GLN A 801 -12.85 10.80 0.32
CA GLN A 801 -13.59 11.15 -0.90
C GLN A 801 -14.39 12.45 -0.73
N ASN A 802 -15.20 12.52 0.33
CA ASN A 802 -16.15 13.62 0.52
C ASN A 802 -15.47 14.89 1.02
N GLY A 803 -14.42 14.77 1.84
CA GLY A 803 -13.68 15.89 2.41
C GLY A 803 -12.62 16.50 1.47
N ASP A 804 -12.29 15.86 0.35
CA ASP A 804 -11.31 16.38 -0.59
C ASP A 804 -11.94 17.40 -1.55
N ARG A 805 -11.55 18.68 -1.41
CA ARG A 805 -11.96 19.75 -2.32
C ARG A 805 -11.41 19.52 -3.73
N LEU A 806 -10.29 18.83 -3.87
CA LEU A 806 -9.59 18.60 -5.13
C LEU A 806 -9.83 17.20 -5.71
N TYR A 807 -10.86 16.49 -5.22
CA TYR A 807 -11.25 15.19 -5.78
C TYR A 807 -11.62 15.29 -7.26
N TYR A 808 -11.13 14.35 -8.08
CA TYR A 808 -11.16 14.45 -9.54
C TYR A 808 -12.56 14.71 -10.10
N LEU A 809 -13.60 14.14 -9.49
CA LEU A 809 -14.97 14.26 -9.94
C LEU A 809 -15.51 15.69 -9.89
N SER A 810 -15.26 16.40 -8.77
CA SER A 810 -15.67 17.78 -8.59
C SER A 810 -14.80 18.73 -9.41
N ARG A 811 -13.54 18.34 -9.66
CA ARG A 811 -12.53 19.15 -10.33
C ARG A 811 -12.59 19.13 -11.85
N THR A 812 -13.17 18.11 -12.47
CA THR A 812 -13.15 17.95 -13.95
C THR A 812 -14.52 18.01 -14.66
N PRO A 813 -15.64 18.48 -14.08
CA PRO A 813 -16.96 18.37 -14.71
C PRO A 813 -17.00 19.11 -16.07
N GLY A 814 -17.48 18.40 -17.10
CA GLY A 814 -17.62 18.95 -18.46
C GLY A 814 -16.32 19.10 -19.26
N THR A 815 -15.20 18.59 -18.75
CA THR A 815 -13.92 18.53 -19.48
C THR A 815 -13.78 17.23 -20.28
N ASN A 816 -12.90 17.22 -21.29
CA ASN A 816 -12.53 15.97 -21.96
C ASN A 816 -11.73 15.07 -21.00
N LEU A 817 -10.86 15.68 -20.19
CA LEU A 817 -10.12 15.02 -19.13
C LEU A 817 -11.01 14.14 -18.25
N ARG A 818 -12.23 14.58 -17.89
CA ARG A 818 -13.16 13.72 -17.15
C ARG A 818 -13.51 12.42 -17.86
N ALA A 819 -13.83 12.49 -19.16
CA ALA A 819 -14.17 11.30 -19.93
C ALA A 819 -12.98 10.35 -20.08
N GLN A 820 -11.75 10.89 -20.13
CA GLN A 820 -10.54 10.10 -20.20
C GLN A 820 -10.21 9.42 -18.87
N LEU A 821 -10.40 10.13 -17.74
CA LEU A 821 -10.22 9.55 -16.40
C LEU A 821 -11.16 8.37 -16.17
N GLU A 822 -12.44 8.48 -16.52
CA GLU A 822 -13.43 7.41 -16.34
C GLU A 822 -13.18 6.17 -17.20
N GLY A 823 -12.43 6.33 -18.30
CA GLY A 823 -12.05 5.22 -19.17
C GLY A 823 -10.64 4.68 -18.92
N ASN A 824 -9.90 5.25 -17.97
CA ASN A 824 -8.50 4.93 -17.71
C ASN A 824 -8.40 3.89 -16.60
N SER A 825 -7.98 2.67 -16.95
CA SER A 825 -7.76 1.61 -15.97
C SER A 825 -6.29 1.50 -15.52
N PHE A 826 -6.05 0.86 -14.37
CA PHE A 826 -4.68 0.64 -13.92
C PHE A 826 -3.93 -0.33 -14.85
N ALA A 827 -4.63 -1.33 -15.43
CA ALA A 827 -4.09 -2.18 -16.48
C ALA A 827 -3.58 -1.38 -17.68
N GLU A 828 -4.37 -0.43 -18.20
CA GLU A 828 -3.95 0.40 -19.33
C GLU A 828 -2.76 1.30 -18.95
N LEU A 829 -2.77 1.86 -17.73
CA LEU A 829 -1.68 2.71 -17.25
C LEU A 829 -0.37 1.91 -17.12
N ILE A 830 -0.40 0.65 -16.65
CA ILE A 830 0.75 -0.25 -16.63
C ILE A 830 1.25 -0.54 -18.04
N GLN A 831 0.37 -1.00 -18.95
CA GLN A 831 0.76 -1.35 -20.32
C GLN A 831 1.32 -0.14 -21.10
N ARG A 832 0.84 1.07 -20.81
CA ARG A 832 1.32 2.31 -21.44
C ARG A 832 2.72 2.75 -20.96
N ASN A 833 3.19 2.20 -19.84
CA ASN A 833 4.46 2.55 -19.18
C ASN A 833 5.42 1.35 -19.04
N SER A 834 5.11 0.21 -19.65
CA SER A 834 5.92 -1.02 -19.61
C SER A 834 5.78 -1.82 -20.90
N ASP A 835 6.38 -3.01 -20.94
CA ASP A 835 6.13 -4.02 -21.98
C ASP A 835 5.13 -5.10 -21.53
N ALA A 836 4.41 -4.90 -20.42
CA ALA A 836 3.29 -5.77 -20.04
C ALA A 836 2.28 -5.84 -21.17
N HIS A 837 1.68 -7.02 -21.34
CA HIS A 837 0.56 -7.24 -22.24
C HIS A 837 -0.46 -8.17 -21.58
N SER A 838 -1.64 -8.28 -22.18
CA SER A 838 -2.65 -9.30 -21.84
C SER A 838 -3.24 -9.24 -20.44
N LEU A 839 -2.92 -8.19 -19.67
CA LEU A 839 -3.48 -7.98 -18.34
C LEU A 839 -5.00 -7.90 -18.35
N LYS A 840 -5.67 -8.48 -17.36
CA LYS A 840 -7.11 -8.30 -17.16
C LYS A 840 -7.47 -6.82 -16.93
N ALA A 841 -8.63 -6.37 -17.41
CA ALA A 841 -9.07 -4.98 -17.25
C ALA A 841 -9.27 -4.60 -15.78
N ASP A 842 -9.93 -5.47 -15.00
CA ASP A 842 -9.80 -5.49 -13.53
C ASP A 842 -8.46 -6.13 -13.20
N VAL A 843 -7.41 -5.31 -13.14
CA VAL A 843 -6.03 -5.76 -12.95
C VAL A 843 -5.79 -6.36 -11.57
N PHE A 844 -6.73 -6.17 -10.63
CA PHE A 844 -6.66 -6.72 -9.29
C PHE A 844 -7.32 -8.09 -9.17
N ALA A 845 -7.94 -8.59 -10.24
CA ALA A 845 -8.51 -9.93 -10.33
C ALA A 845 -7.61 -10.86 -11.15
N THR A 846 -7.58 -12.14 -10.82
CA THR A 846 -6.96 -13.15 -11.69
C THR A 846 -7.83 -13.43 -12.92
N ALA A 847 -7.19 -13.78 -14.02
CA ALA A 847 -7.85 -14.44 -15.15
C ALA A 847 -7.77 -15.96 -14.99
N ASP A 848 -8.79 -16.68 -15.44
CA ASP A 848 -8.78 -18.14 -15.48
C ASP A 848 -8.00 -18.65 -16.71
N CYS A 849 -8.11 -17.94 -17.83
CA CYS A 849 -7.46 -18.25 -19.10
C CYS A 849 -6.95 -16.99 -19.79
N GLU A 850 -5.79 -17.09 -20.43
CA GLU A 850 -5.24 -16.03 -21.27
C GLU A 850 -5.01 -16.54 -22.69
N PHE A 851 -5.51 -15.79 -23.67
CA PHE A 851 -5.46 -16.20 -25.08
C PHE A 851 -4.73 -15.17 -25.93
N GLU A 852 -3.53 -15.52 -26.38
CA GLU A 852 -2.77 -14.77 -27.39
C GLU A 852 -3.23 -15.14 -28.80
N LEU A 853 -4.02 -14.28 -29.45
CA LEU A 853 -4.60 -14.59 -30.76
C LEU A 853 -3.54 -14.79 -31.84
N ALA A 854 -2.37 -14.16 -31.68
CA ALA A 854 -1.21 -14.32 -32.56
C ALA A 854 -0.61 -15.74 -32.49
N ASN A 855 -0.78 -16.44 -31.37
CA ASN A 855 -0.21 -17.77 -31.13
C ASN A 855 -1.20 -18.90 -31.50
N LEU A 856 -2.49 -18.59 -31.70
CA LEU A 856 -3.51 -19.59 -32.02
C LEU A 856 -3.22 -20.34 -33.32
N GLN A 857 -2.99 -21.65 -33.21
CA GLN A 857 -2.77 -22.54 -34.33
C GLN A 857 -4.07 -23.24 -34.78
N GLY A 858 -4.11 -23.67 -36.05
CA GLY A 858 -5.29 -24.29 -36.66
C GLY A 858 -6.07 -23.32 -37.54
N ALA A 859 -5.81 -23.38 -38.86
CA ALA A 859 -6.46 -22.51 -39.85
C ALA A 859 -7.81 -23.05 -40.37
N VAL A 860 -8.20 -24.26 -39.96
CA VAL A 860 -9.41 -24.93 -40.45
C VAL A 860 -10.58 -24.59 -39.52
N PRO A 861 -11.75 -24.17 -40.05
CA PRO A 861 -12.94 -23.99 -39.24
C PRO A 861 -13.26 -25.22 -38.38
N GLY A 862 -13.61 -24.99 -37.12
CA GLY A 862 -13.92 -26.01 -36.14
C GLY A 862 -12.74 -26.51 -35.31
N LEU A 863 -11.50 -26.14 -35.66
CA LEU A 863 -10.30 -26.60 -34.96
C LEU A 863 -9.42 -25.42 -34.54
N ILE A 864 -9.05 -25.41 -33.26
CA ILE A 864 -7.95 -24.65 -32.70
C ILE A 864 -7.08 -25.69 -31.99
N ALA A 865 -5.77 -25.65 -32.22
CA ALA A 865 -4.84 -26.55 -31.54
C ALA A 865 -4.47 -25.98 -30.18
N ASP A 866 -4.26 -26.88 -29.23
CA ASP A 866 -3.72 -26.59 -27.91
C ASP A 866 -2.30 -26.03 -28.02
N ASP A 867 -2.05 -24.89 -27.39
CA ASP A 867 -0.71 -24.39 -27.12
C ASP A 867 -0.27 -24.92 -25.75
N PRO A 868 0.65 -25.89 -25.67
CA PRO A 868 1.06 -26.46 -24.39
C PRO A 868 1.81 -25.48 -23.48
N THR A 869 2.09 -24.26 -23.96
CA THR A 869 2.68 -23.17 -23.16
C THR A 869 1.65 -22.23 -22.55
N SER A 870 0.37 -22.29 -22.96
CA SER A 870 -0.70 -21.50 -22.36
C SER A 870 -1.27 -22.20 -21.12
N ALA A 871 -1.94 -21.42 -20.26
CA ALA A 871 -2.58 -21.94 -19.05
C ALA A 871 -3.83 -22.80 -19.34
N CYS A 872 -4.47 -22.59 -20.50
CA CYS A 872 -5.74 -23.21 -20.86
C CYS A 872 -5.70 -23.88 -22.22
N ASP A 873 -6.17 -25.13 -22.28
CA ASP A 873 -6.27 -25.88 -23.53
C ASP A 873 -7.30 -25.24 -24.50
N GLU A 874 -6.81 -24.49 -25.49
CA GLU A 874 -7.63 -23.77 -26.45
C GLU A 874 -8.44 -24.72 -27.32
N SER A 875 -7.95 -25.95 -27.53
CA SER A 875 -8.66 -26.98 -28.27
C SER A 875 -9.93 -27.44 -27.56
N LEU A 876 -10.04 -27.22 -26.25
CA LEU A 876 -11.22 -27.49 -25.43
C LEU A 876 -12.10 -26.26 -25.22
N LYS A 877 -11.51 -25.06 -25.13
CA LYS A 877 -12.24 -23.82 -24.81
C LYS A 877 -12.69 -23.02 -26.03
N LEU A 878 -11.88 -22.96 -27.10
CA LEU A 878 -12.10 -22.07 -28.24
C LEU A 878 -12.51 -22.84 -29.50
N ILE A 879 -13.21 -22.18 -30.42
CA ILE A 879 -13.52 -22.70 -31.75
C ILE A 879 -13.36 -21.62 -32.82
N ARG A 880 -12.74 -21.97 -33.95
CA ARG A 880 -12.66 -21.09 -35.12
C ARG A 880 -13.89 -21.25 -36.00
N MET A 881 -14.67 -20.19 -36.15
CA MET A 881 -15.86 -20.16 -37.01
C MET A 881 -15.48 -20.10 -38.50
N ALA A 882 -16.42 -20.43 -39.39
CA ALA A 882 -16.18 -20.45 -40.83
C ALA A 882 -15.80 -19.07 -41.42
N ASP A 883 -16.18 -17.98 -40.75
CA ASP A 883 -15.88 -16.61 -41.16
C ASP A 883 -14.61 -16.03 -40.49
N GLY A 884 -13.85 -16.89 -39.78
CA GLY A 884 -12.61 -16.57 -39.09
C GLY A 884 -12.75 -16.23 -37.61
N THR A 885 -13.97 -16.01 -37.10
CA THR A 885 -14.21 -15.62 -35.69
C THR A 885 -13.67 -16.65 -34.72
N ILE A 886 -12.87 -16.23 -33.73
CA ILE A 886 -12.50 -17.03 -32.57
C ILE A 886 -13.62 -16.91 -31.55
N ARG A 887 -14.25 -18.03 -31.20
CA ARG A 887 -15.40 -18.05 -30.29
C ARG A 887 -15.13 -18.94 -29.09
N TYR A 888 -15.45 -18.48 -27.89
CA TYR A 888 -15.48 -19.30 -26.69
C TYR A 888 -16.67 -20.28 -26.72
N ARG A 889 -16.42 -21.53 -26.31
CA ARG A 889 -17.45 -22.56 -26.26
C ARG A 889 -18.26 -22.42 -24.98
N GLN A 890 -19.45 -21.83 -25.10
CA GLN A 890 -20.45 -21.71 -24.01
C GLN A 890 -20.75 -23.03 -23.29
N THR A 891 -20.56 -24.17 -23.96
CA THR A 891 -20.61 -25.49 -23.33
C THR A 891 -19.43 -26.31 -23.82
N ASN A 892 -18.62 -26.82 -22.88
CA ASN A 892 -17.47 -27.66 -23.15
C ASN A 892 -17.39 -28.79 -22.10
N SER A 893 -16.35 -29.63 -22.18
CA SER A 893 -16.19 -30.79 -21.30
C SER A 893 -15.45 -30.51 -20.00
N THR A 894 -14.90 -29.30 -19.83
CA THR A 894 -14.07 -28.93 -18.68
C THR A 894 -14.76 -27.98 -17.72
N GLU A 895 -15.86 -27.34 -18.13
CA GLU A 895 -16.61 -26.37 -17.34
C GLU A 895 -18.08 -26.75 -17.15
N PRO A 896 -18.69 -26.40 -16.00
CA PRO A 896 -20.13 -26.51 -15.82
C PRO A 896 -20.90 -25.70 -16.87
N ALA A 897 -22.02 -26.25 -17.36
CA ALA A 897 -22.84 -25.52 -18.33
C ALA A 897 -23.38 -24.21 -17.72
N GLY A 898 -23.14 -23.09 -18.39
CA GLY A 898 -23.54 -21.75 -17.93
C GLY A 898 -22.52 -21.04 -17.04
N LEU A 899 -21.32 -21.63 -16.85
CA LEU A 899 -20.14 -20.99 -16.30
C LEU A 899 -18.97 -21.23 -17.26
N ASN A 900 -18.23 -20.19 -17.59
CA ASN A 900 -17.05 -20.17 -18.42
C ASN A 900 -15.87 -19.53 -17.67
N ALA A 901 -14.65 -19.81 -18.13
CA ALA A 901 -13.47 -19.13 -17.65
C ALA A 901 -13.55 -17.62 -17.92
N GLN A 902 -13.21 -16.82 -16.91
CA GLN A 902 -12.96 -15.40 -17.08
C GLN A 902 -11.66 -15.22 -17.84
N SER A 903 -11.76 -14.77 -19.10
CA SER A 903 -10.64 -14.88 -20.02
C SER A 903 -10.09 -13.53 -20.48
N THR A 904 -8.78 -13.44 -20.67
CA THR A 904 -8.15 -12.33 -21.39
C THR A 904 -7.90 -12.75 -22.85
N TYR A 905 -8.17 -11.84 -23.79
CA TYR A 905 -7.94 -12.04 -25.22
C TYR A 905 -7.05 -10.92 -25.73
N SER A 906 -5.86 -11.27 -26.19
CA SER A 906 -4.91 -10.33 -26.77
C SER A 906 -4.91 -10.44 -28.29
N GLY A 907 -5.39 -9.38 -28.94
CA GLY A 907 -5.55 -9.26 -30.38
C GLY A 907 -4.22 -9.16 -31.13
N THR A 908 -4.29 -9.20 -32.45
CA THR A 908 -3.15 -9.03 -33.35
C THR A 908 -3.05 -7.58 -33.81
N SER A 909 -2.13 -7.28 -34.72
CA SER A 909 -2.14 -6.00 -35.46
C SER A 909 -3.06 -6.01 -36.69
N GLY A 910 -3.80 -7.11 -36.90
CA GLY A 910 -4.73 -7.31 -38.01
C GLY A 910 -6.17 -7.02 -37.60
N ASN A 911 -7.14 -7.35 -38.46
CA ASN A 911 -8.54 -7.26 -38.07
C ASN A 911 -8.95 -8.56 -37.36
N ASP A 912 -9.20 -8.48 -36.06
CA ASP A 912 -9.61 -9.61 -35.26
C ASP A 912 -11.14 -9.74 -35.16
N LYS A 913 -11.59 -10.98 -35.00
CA LYS A 913 -13.00 -11.30 -34.75
C LYS A 913 -13.07 -12.24 -33.56
N VAL A 914 -13.57 -11.75 -32.44
CA VAL A 914 -13.58 -12.50 -31.18
C VAL A 914 -14.97 -12.49 -30.58
N MET A 915 -15.41 -13.64 -30.08
CA MET A 915 -16.65 -13.79 -29.33
C MET A 915 -16.38 -14.50 -28.00
N GLY A 916 -16.65 -13.80 -26.90
CA GLY A 916 -16.40 -14.22 -25.51
C GLY A 916 -17.33 -15.30 -24.98
N GLY A 917 -17.07 -15.66 -23.72
CA GLY A 917 -17.85 -16.55 -22.87
C GLY A 917 -19.06 -15.86 -22.26
N VAL A 918 -19.45 -16.25 -21.06
CA VAL A 918 -20.56 -15.62 -20.30
C VAL A 918 -20.10 -14.98 -18.98
N ASP A 919 -18.80 -15.04 -18.70
CA ASP A 919 -18.17 -14.53 -17.47
C ASP A 919 -17.27 -13.32 -17.79
N ASN A 920 -16.72 -12.67 -16.75
CA ASN A 920 -15.99 -11.40 -16.88
C ASN A 920 -14.73 -11.52 -17.76
N ASP A 921 -14.90 -11.31 -19.06
CA ASP A 921 -13.84 -11.36 -20.06
C ASP A 921 -13.14 -10.00 -20.24
N THR A 922 -11.93 -10.00 -20.79
CA THR A 922 -11.20 -8.79 -21.18
C THR A 922 -10.69 -8.95 -22.61
N PHE A 923 -10.96 -7.95 -23.47
CA PHE A 923 -10.54 -7.96 -24.87
C PHE A 923 -9.61 -6.79 -25.17
N TRP A 924 -8.35 -7.09 -25.47
CA TRP A 924 -7.41 -6.15 -26.05
C TRP A 924 -7.45 -6.29 -27.56
N GLY A 925 -8.15 -5.39 -28.25
CA GLY A 925 -8.22 -5.42 -29.73
C GLY A 925 -6.87 -5.17 -30.40
N ASN A 926 -5.96 -4.45 -29.73
CA ASN A 926 -4.70 -3.97 -30.28
C ASN A 926 -4.93 -3.08 -31.52
N ALA A 927 -4.20 -3.31 -32.62
CA ALA A 927 -4.32 -2.47 -33.82
C ALA A 927 -5.16 -3.18 -34.87
N GLY A 928 -6.11 -2.49 -35.50
CA GLY A 928 -6.96 -3.14 -36.49
C GLY A 928 -8.35 -2.52 -36.55
N ASN A 929 -9.21 -3.11 -37.39
CA ASN A 929 -10.66 -2.89 -37.31
C ASN A 929 -11.30 -4.16 -36.73
N ASP A 930 -11.30 -4.25 -35.41
CA ASP A 930 -11.70 -5.47 -34.70
C ASP A 930 -13.21 -5.55 -34.51
N ARG A 931 -13.71 -6.78 -34.45
CA ARG A 931 -15.10 -7.09 -34.11
C ARG A 931 -15.11 -7.96 -32.86
N ILE A 932 -15.42 -7.32 -31.74
CA ILE A 932 -15.46 -7.94 -30.42
C ILE A 932 -16.93 -8.10 -30.00
N GLU A 933 -17.30 -9.31 -29.58
CA GLU A 933 -18.60 -9.65 -29.00
C GLU A 933 -18.39 -10.37 -27.65
N GLY A 934 -18.40 -9.67 -26.53
CA GLY A 934 -18.19 -10.33 -25.22
C GLY A 934 -19.39 -11.13 -24.70
N ASN A 935 -20.51 -11.17 -25.45
CA ASN A 935 -21.71 -11.94 -25.13
C ASN A 935 -22.33 -11.54 -23.76
N ASP A 936 -22.61 -12.47 -22.85
CA ASP A 936 -23.19 -12.13 -21.52
C ASP A 936 -22.12 -11.66 -20.52
N GLY A 937 -20.84 -11.82 -20.85
CA GLY A 937 -19.69 -11.51 -20.00
C GLY A 937 -18.92 -10.23 -20.36
N ALA A 938 -19.47 -9.42 -21.28
CA ALA A 938 -18.86 -8.19 -21.81
C ALA A 938 -19.13 -6.93 -20.97
#